data_AF-A0A9J7D482-F1
#
_entry.id   AF-A0A9J7D482-F1
#
_cell.length_a   1.000
_cell.length_b   1.000
_cell.length_c   1.000
_cell.angle_alpha   90.00
_cell.angle_beta   90.00
_cell.angle_gamma   90.00
#
_symmetry.space_group_name_H-M   'P 1'
#
loop_
_entity.id
_entity.type
_entity.pdbx_description
1 polymer ?
#
loop_
_entity_poly.entity_id
_entity_poly.type
_entity_poly.pdbx_seq_one_letter_code
_entity_poly.pdbx_strand_id
1 'polypeptide(L)'
;MSCLCITITVTLSLLAIAVVITVPILLTIRSHAKASNSSDNFVHVNDVKQEFTRADFLNSLYVFGGKLYGELATGNPGKSIFFSPFSIQTCLTMTRMGAEGQTSVEMDANLNTVGKYLGSVADKYHELLEKYANNSVLNVANKIYVMENYKVKEDFNKTLIQNFLASVENMDFTKGEFAASAINKWVEHSTGGAIRNMVSPQMLNSDMRIFLLSAIHFKGEWESEFHKEATSPQDFFLNRSNKALKIPMMYKRELSYYNIFPELNMTALRLPYKNSDLSMLILLPDSMDGLADLQERLKHIPFENITNQMMDRTYVHIYLPKFKTEFEVELKDVLMKLGMNKMFNSGEFGRMLDSAEPMQISNVIHKAFIEVDEKGTEAAAATGLTITTRDGGGIHSIMFNADHPFYYTIINADNVRLFEGTFVGFLFFAINQFERDILSFSTEKATCGVSQLVVKIPLFVAVLAISWPTPMSTHSNTTFKTALSQFGRKIFNEIQLSRNEQENHILSPFAIQACLAMLRLGAEGKTAQELERGLNFPDMNIQNLASNYHTLLATYQQGVTLKIANKIYVKQNEELNKNYNDLLSQNFYTTAENIDFTKTKNATKIINDWIASKTDNMIENLISEDNITPFTKLYILSAIHFKGKWATAFPQESTTENYFYMDSKHFTKVQMMKVRSQFKFGFIDELESSALLLPYKDSNLSMLIILPNAIDGLSKILKKLTNLKLADIISRNVKYSMSLDVHLPKFKAEFKIKLSDVLKKMGMEKMFSSGEFGNMLKSPGPLALSEVIHQASIEVNEEGTKAAAVAAADVYLRSSLPIFDFNANHPFYYAIINDDFIPFFEGTFVGV
;
A
#
# COMPACT_ATOMS: atom_id res chain seq x y z
N MET A 1 45.12 34.25 -56.06
CA MET A 1 45.99 35.36 -55.60
C MET A 1 46.34 35.13 -54.13
N SER A 2 47.33 35.87 -53.62
CA SER A 2 47.79 36.02 -52.21
C SER A 2 47.01 35.26 -51.13
N CYS A 3 47.59 34.31 -50.37
CA CYS A 3 48.75 34.44 -49.47
C CYS A 3 48.51 35.43 -48.31
N LEU A 4 48.27 34.89 -47.11
CA LEU A 4 49.17 35.09 -45.96
C LEU A 4 48.99 33.98 -44.92
N CYS A 5 50.08 33.63 -44.23
CA CYS A 5 50.02 32.87 -42.97
C CYS A 5 49.90 33.83 -41.80
N ILE A 6 49.50 33.33 -40.63
CA ILE A 6 50.27 33.46 -39.38
C ILE A 6 49.73 32.45 -38.36
N THR A 7 50.64 31.77 -37.67
CA THR A 7 50.36 30.86 -36.56
C THR A 7 51.24 31.32 -35.39
N ILE A 8 50.67 31.51 -34.20
CA ILE A 8 51.45 31.71 -32.98
C ILE A 8 50.88 30.82 -31.87
N THR A 9 51.75 29.96 -31.34
CA THR A 9 51.55 29.12 -30.17
C THR A 9 52.55 29.56 -29.10
N VAL A 10 52.13 29.76 -27.84
CA VAL A 10 52.98 29.94 -26.63
C VAL A 10 52.15 29.51 -25.40
N THR A 11 52.77 29.30 -24.23
CA THR A 11 53.19 28.00 -23.66
C THR A 11 53.85 28.25 -22.31
N LEU A 12 53.65 27.34 -21.33
CA LEU A 12 54.29 27.35 -20.00
C LEU A 12 53.84 28.53 -19.08
N SER A 13 54.01 28.51 -17.75
CA SER A 13 55.00 27.78 -16.91
C SER A 13 54.43 27.18 -15.62
N LEU A 14 55.20 26.27 -15.01
CA LEU A 14 55.00 25.82 -13.62
C LEU A 14 55.55 26.85 -12.62
N LEU A 15 55.13 26.75 -11.35
CA LEU A 15 56.11 26.57 -10.26
C LEU A 15 55.47 25.81 -9.08
N ALA A 16 56.30 25.17 -8.26
CA ALA A 16 55.92 24.53 -7.02
C ALA A 16 56.81 25.01 -5.87
N ILE A 17 56.27 25.10 -4.65
CA ILE A 17 57.03 25.25 -3.41
C ILE A 17 56.42 24.31 -2.37
N ALA A 18 57.29 23.56 -1.69
CA ALA A 18 56.95 22.79 -0.50
C ALA A 18 57.70 23.38 0.71
N VAL A 19 57.11 23.28 1.90
CA VAL A 19 57.79 23.59 3.17
C VAL A 19 57.50 22.47 4.16
N VAL A 20 58.56 21.89 4.72
CA VAL A 20 58.52 20.91 5.81
C VAL A 20 59.33 21.47 6.97
N ILE A 21 58.77 21.52 8.17
CA ILE A 21 59.49 21.71 9.44
C ILE A 21 58.91 20.73 10.48
N THR A 22 59.77 20.20 11.36
CA THR A 22 59.51 19.06 12.25
C THR A 22 60.16 19.25 13.63
N VAL A 23 59.57 18.62 14.69
CA VAL A 23 60.23 18.24 15.99
C VAL A 23 60.63 19.43 16.92
N PRO A 24 60.84 19.29 18.28
CA PRO A 24 60.76 18.17 19.27
C PRO A 24 59.63 18.31 20.35
N ILE A 25 59.36 17.46 21.37
CA ILE A 25 59.94 16.22 22.02
C ILE A 25 60.72 16.43 23.36
N LEU A 26 60.55 15.51 24.37
CA LEU A 26 61.13 15.39 25.76
C LEU A 26 60.33 16.10 26.93
N LEU A 27 60.23 15.65 28.21
CA LEU A 27 60.64 14.41 28.96
C LEU A 27 60.02 14.23 30.40
N THR A 28 59.52 13.02 30.75
CA THR A 28 59.65 12.25 32.06
C THR A 28 59.26 12.84 33.46
N ILE A 29 59.24 12.11 34.62
CA ILE A 29 59.78 10.78 35.00
C ILE A 29 58.97 9.94 36.05
N ARG A 30 59.39 8.68 36.20
CA ARG A 30 58.92 7.53 37.02
C ARG A 30 58.92 7.71 38.57
N SER A 31 58.14 6.87 39.26
CA SER A 31 58.60 5.96 40.36
C SER A 31 57.50 4.97 40.84
N HIS A 32 57.73 3.91 41.65
CA HIS A 32 58.61 2.71 41.50
C HIS A 32 58.37 1.68 42.65
N ALA A 33 58.00 0.41 42.39
CA ALA A 33 58.11 -0.79 43.28
C ALA A 33 57.55 -2.03 42.51
N LYS A 34 58.14 -3.22 42.34
CA LYS A 34 58.77 -4.24 43.24
C LYS A 34 57.81 -4.80 44.32
N ALA A 35 57.35 -6.06 44.39
CA ALA A 35 57.64 -7.39 43.80
C ALA A 35 58.40 -8.40 44.70
N SER A 36 57.73 -9.50 45.07
CA SER A 36 58.30 -10.80 45.52
C SER A 36 57.22 -11.91 45.48
N ASN A 37 57.63 -13.18 45.42
CA ASN A 37 56.74 -14.35 45.22
C ASN A 37 56.12 -14.90 46.52
N SER A 38 54.99 -15.61 46.37
CA SER A 38 54.63 -16.79 47.17
C SER A 38 54.05 -17.86 46.25
N SER A 39 54.49 -19.11 46.36
CA SER A 39 53.95 -20.24 45.60
C SER A 39 52.68 -20.82 46.22
N ASP A 40 52.09 -21.78 45.52
CA ASP A 40 51.15 -22.78 46.06
C ASP A 40 49.82 -22.27 46.63
N ASN A 41 48.90 -21.99 45.70
CA ASN A 41 47.57 -22.58 45.81
C ASN A 41 46.99 -22.82 44.41
N PHE A 42 47.10 -24.07 43.92
CA PHE A 42 46.35 -24.56 42.75
C PHE A 42 44.88 -24.79 43.14
N VAL A 43 44.15 -23.69 43.39
CA VAL A 43 42.69 -23.72 43.29
C VAL A 43 42.38 -23.73 41.80
N HIS A 44 41.67 -24.77 41.33
CA HIS A 44 41.01 -24.70 40.04
C HIS A 44 39.95 -23.58 40.10
N VAL A 45 40.33 -22.39 39.62
CA VAL A 45 39.34 -21.42 39.14
C VAL A 45 38.70 -22.07 37.93
N ASN A 46 37.57 -22.72 38.16
CA ASN A 46 36.73 -23.24 37.09
C ASN A 46 36.44 -22.08 36.13
N ASP A 47 36.51 -22.34 34.82
CA ASP A 47 35.96 -21.41 33.81
C ASP A 47 34.45 -21.31 34.02
N VAL A 48 34.04 -20.41 34.90
CA VAL A 48 32.64 -20.00 35.07
C VAL A 48 32.27 -19.25 33.80
N LYS A 49 31.79 -20.00 32.79
CA LYS A 49 31.23 -19.46 31.56
C LYS A 49 30.24 -18.37 31.94
N GLN A 50 30.60 -17.11 31.70
CA GLN A 50 29.76 -16.00 32.12
C GLN A 50 28.51 -15.99 31.23
N GLU A 51 27.40 -16.42 31.82
CA GLU A 51 26.13 -16.58 31.13
C GLU A 51 25.63 -15.23 30.60
N PHE A 52 25.09 -15.23 29.38
CA PHE A 52 24.42 -14.07 28.82
C PHE A 52 23.01 -13.96 29.42
N THR A 53 22.86 -13.09 30.40
CA THR A 53 21.61 -12.96 31.15
C THR A 53 20.52 -12.26 30.35
N ARG A 54 19.26 -12.37 30.77
CA ARG A 54 18.15 -11.59 30.17
C ARG A 54 18.42 -10.07 30.24
N ALA A 55 19.06 -9.60 31.31
CA ALA A 55 19.45 -8.19 31.45
C ALA A 55 20.57 -7.79 30.47
N ASP A 56 21.57 -8.64 30.26
CA ASP A 56 22.59 -8.43 29.21
C ASP A 56 21.95 -8.35 27.82
N PHE A 57 20.98 -9.24 27.52
CA PHE A 57 20.27 -9.27 26.26
C PHE A 57 19.43 -8.00 26.03
N LEU A 58 18.59 -7.60 26.98
CA LEU A 58 17.78 -6.37 26.87
C LEU A 58 18.67 -5.12 26.72
N ASN A 59 19.76 -5.04 27.49
CA ASN A 59 20.77 -3.99 27.35
C ASN A 59 21.48 -4.04 25.97
N SER A 60 21.73 -5.24 25.42
CA SER A 60 22.33 -5.38 24.09
C SER A 60 21.42 -4.89 22.97
N LEU A 61 20.10 -5.15 23.06
CA LEU A 61 19.11 -4.63 22.13
C LEU A 61 18.95 -3.10 22.26
N TYR A 62 18.93 -2.59 23.49
CA TYR A 62 18.85 -1.17 23.77
C TYR A 62 20.06 -0.40 23.23
N VAL A 63 21.29 -0.80 23.59
CA VAL A 63 22.53 -0.10 23.18
C VAL A 63 22.74 -0.15 21.67
N PHE A 64 22.52 -1.30 21.02
CA PHE A 64 22.66 -1.40 19.57
C PHE A 64 21.59 -0.56 18.84
N GLY A 65 20.32 -0.66 19.25
CA GLY A 65 19.24 0.13 18.65
C GLY A 65 19.49 1.64 18.74
N GLY A 66 19.94 2.13 19.91
CA GLY A 66 20.27 3.54 20.11
C GLY A 66 21.46 4.03 19.26
N LYS A 67 22.54 3.23 19.17
CA LYS A 67 23.67 3.50 18.27
C LYS A 67 23.23 3.60 16.81
N LEU A 68 22.50 2.58 16.33
CA LEU A 68 22.01 2.47 14.97
C LEU A 68 21.06 3.62 14.61
N TYR A 69 20.12 3.94 15.51
CA TYR A 69 19.21 5.07 15.38
C TYR A 69 19.96 6.40 15.21
N GLY A 70 20.99 6.65 16.03
CA GLY A 70 21.81 7.86 15.95
C GLY A 70 22.48 8.05 14.59
N GLU A 71 23.09 7.00 14.03
CA GLU A 71 23.70 7.06 12.69
C GLU A 71 22.66 7.20 11.57
N LEU A 72 21.54 6.48 11.65
CA LEU A 72 20.47 6.56 10.65
C LEU A 72 19.81 7.95 10.62
N ALA A 73 19.58 8.55 11.79
CA ALA A 73 19.09 9.93 11.93
C ALA A 73 20.10 10.95 11.39
N THR A 74 21.39 10.81 11.74
CA THR A 74 22.47 11.68 11.25
C THR A 74 22.64 11.58 9.72
N GLY A 75 22.43 10.39 9.14
CA GLY A 75 22.45 10.18 7.68
C GLY A 75 21.19 10.61 6.94
N ASN A 76 20.07 10.85 7.64
CA ASN A 76 18.78 11.22 7.04
C ASN A 76 18.12 12.42 7.73
N PRO A 77 18.82 13.57 7.84
CA PRO A 77 18.27 14.76 8.50
C PRO A 77 17.00 15.24 7.80
N GLY A 78 15.95 15.48 8.58
CA GLY A 78 14.67 15.95 8.05
C GLY A 78 13.89 14.94 7.20
N LYS A 79 14.14 13.62 7.34
CA LYS A 79 13.30 12.57 6.77
C LYS A 79 12.58 11.79 7.87
N SER A 80 11.41 11.23 7.54
CA SER A 80 10.76 10.24 8.39
C SER A 80 11.50 8.91 8.22
N ILE A 81 11.97 8.35 9.33
CA ILE A 81 12.78 7.12 9.36
C ILE A 81 11.96 6.02 10.01
N PHE A 82 12.09 4.77 9.55
CA PHE A 82 11.47 3.62 10.19
C PHE A 82 12.28 2.34 9.97
N PHE A 83 12.62 1.59 11.01
CA PHE A 83 13.38 0.34 10.88
C PHE A 83 13.14 -0.60 12.07
N SER A 84 13.56 -1.86 11.93
CA SER A 84 13.61 -2.80 13.04
C SER A 84 15.05 -3.00 13.52
N PRO A 85 15.46 -2.40 14.66
CA PRO A 85 16.78 -2.66 15.25
C PRO A 85 16.92 -4.14 15.62
N PHE A 86 15.84 -4.75 16.14
CA PHE A 86 15.81 -6.17 16.50
C PHE A 86 16.14 -7.07 15.31
N SER A 87 15.44 -6.95 14.18
CA SER A 87 15.69 -7.79 12.99
C SER A 87 17.12 -7.59 12.42
N ILE A 88 17.61 -6.35 12.40
CA ILE A 88 19.00 -6.06 11.99
C ILE A 88 19.99 -6.75 12.94
N GLN A 89 19.78 -6.66 14.25
CA GLN A 89 20.67 -7.25 15.25
C GLN A 89 20.58 -8.78 15.27
N THR A 90 19.41 -9.38 15.01
CA THR A 90 19.27 -10.83 14.77
C THR A 90 20.10 -11.26 13.56
N CYS A 91 20.04 -10.54 12.44
CA CYS A 91 20.83 -10.85 11.24
C CYS A 91 22.35 -10.71 11.48
N LEU A 92 22.76 -9.66 12.20
CA LEU A 92 24.17 -9.47 12.60
C LEU A 92 24.62 -10.50 13.63
N THR A 93 23.74 -10.98 14.52
CA THR A 93 24.08 -12.01 15.50
C THR A 93 24.20 -13.39 14.83
N MET A 94 23.31 -13.73 13.88
CA MET A 94 23.51 -14.90 13.00
C MET A 94 24.86 -14.83 12.27
N THR A 95 25.19 -13.65 11.72
CA THR A 95 26.49 -13.40 11.07
C THR A 95 27.67 -13.56 12.04
N ARG A 96 27.53 -13.09 13.29
CA ARG A 96 28.52 -13.20 14.37
C ARG A 96 28.80 -14.64 14.77
N MET A 97 27.81 -15.55 14.75
CA MET A 97 28.03 -16.97 15.09
C MET A 97 29.00 -17.65 14.11
N GLY A 98 29.06 -17.18 12.86
CA GLY A 98 30.03 -17.62 11.85
C GLY A 98 31.40 -16.93 11.90
N ALA A 99 31.57 -15.91 12.74
CA ALA A 99 32.75 -15.05 12.79
C ALA A 99 33.80 -15.49 13.83
N GLU A 100 35.06 -15.23 13.52
CA GLU A 100 36.21 -15.39 14.41
C GLU A 100 37.23 -14.25 14.26
N GLY A 101 38.42 -14.42 14.86
CA GLY A 101 39.50 -13.43 14.77
C GLY A 101 39.11 -12.01 15.19
N GLN A 102 39.69 -11.00 14.56
CA GLN A 102 39.39 -9.59 14.87
C GLN A 102 37.97 -9.20 14.46
N THR A 103 37.44 -9.79 13.39
CA THR A 103 36.05 -9.64 12.92
C THR A 103 35.06 -9.94 14.05
N SER A 104 35.29 -11.03 14.78
CA SER A 104 34.43 -11.40 15.91
C SER A 104 34.46 -10.39 17.07
N VAL A 105 35.61 -9.79 17.35
CA VAL A 105 35.81 -8.80 18.42
C VAL A 105 35.11 -7.48 18.08
N GLU A 106 35.21 -6.99 16.84
CA GLU A 106 34.54 -5.77 16.38
C GLU A 106 33.02 -5.91 16.35
N MET A 107 32.51 -7.10 16.03
CA MET A 107 31.08 -7.41 16.10
C MET A 107 30.61 -7.49 17.56
N ASP A 108 31.31 -8.20 18.45
CA ASP A 108 30.91 -8.30 19.87
C ASP A 108 30.91 -6.95 20.58
N ALA A 109 31.88 -6.08 20.27
CA ALA A 109 31.97 -4.72 20.83
C ALA A 109 30.78 -3.82 20.44
N ASN A 110 30.09 -4.15 19.34
CA ASN A 110 28.97 -3.36 18.83
C ASN A 110 27.60 -3.98 19.04
N LEU A 111 27.52 -5.31 19.01
CA LEU A 111 26.36 -6.08 19.46
C LEU A 111 26.25 -6.13 20.99
N ASN A 112 27.24 -5.61 21.72
CA ASN A 112 27.31 -5.56 23.20
C ASN A 112 27.35 -6.97 23.85
N THR A 113 28.12 -7.88 23.24
CA THR A 113 28.25 -9.30 23.61
C THR A 113 29.68 -9.71 24.04
N VAL A 114 30.59 -8.74 24.23
CA VAL A 114 32.01 -8.99 24.56
C VAL A 114 32.16 -9.87 25.81
N GLY A 115 32.95 -10.94 25.69
CA GLY A 115 33.26 -11.87 26.79
C GLY A 115 32.13 -12.83 27.17
N LYS A 116 30.97 -12.77 26.50
CA LYS A 116 29.80 -13.60 26.77
C LYS A 116 29.87 -14.92 26.00
N TYR A 117 29.27 -15.98 26.53
CA TYR A 117 29.24 -17.28 25.87
C TYR A 117 28.25 -17.29 24.68
N LEU A 118 28.74 -17.51 23.46
CA LEU A 118 27.94 -17.44 22.22
C LEU A 118 26.69 -18.35 22.24
N GLY A 119 26.74 -19.49 22.92
CA GLY A 119 25.56 -20.35 23.10
C GLY A 119 24.44 -19.62 23.83
N SER A 120 24.71 -19.05 25.01
CA SER A 120 23.68 -18.31 25.76
C SER A 120 23.29 -16.99 25.10
N VAL A 121 24.13 -16.39 24.25
CA VAL A 121 23.69 -15.31 23.35
C VAL A 121 22.62 -15.82 22.37
N ALA A 122 22.87 -16.95 21.69
CA ALA A 122 21.90 -17.55 20.77
C ALA A 122 20.61 -18.00 21.49
N ASP A 123 20.71 -18.54 22.71
CA ASP A 123 19.56 -18.97 23.52
C ASP A 123 18.63 -17.79 23.87
N LYS A 124 19.15 -16.57 24.11
CA LYS A 124 18.29 -15.39 24.34
C LYS A 124 17.61 -14.85 23.08
N TYR A 125 18.20 -15.02 21.89
CA TYR A 125 17.47 -14.81 20.64
C TYR A 125 16.38 -15.86 20.44
N HIS A 126 16.62 -17.12 20.79
CA HIS A 126 15.62 -18.19 20.73
C HIS A 126 14.40 -17.90 21.61
N GLU A 127 14.61 -17.57 22.89
CA GLU A 127 13.55 -17.19 23.85
C GLU A 127 12.60 -16.10 23.31
N LEU A 128 13.13 -15.14 22.55
CA LEU A 128 12.34 -14.04 21.99
C LEU A 128 11.73 -14.36 20.62
N LEU A 129 12.41 -15.15 19.78
CA LEU A 129 11.89 -15.58 18.48
C LEU A 129 10.77 -16.61 18.63
N GLU A 130 10.89 -17.58 19.54
CA GLU A 130 9.83 -18.56 19.82
C GLU A 130 8.54 -17.89 20.35
N LYS A 131 8.68 -16.87 21.22
CA LYS A 131 7.57 -16.04 21.71
C LYS A 131 6.73 -15.42 20.58
N TYR A 132 7.33 -15.15 19.42
CA TYR A 132 6.66 -14.53 18.26
C TYR A 132 6.40 -15.49 17.08
N ALA A 133 6.95 -16.71 17.08
CA ALA A 133 6.81 -17.67 15.98
C ALA A 133 5.36 -18.10 15.67
N ASN A 134 4.42 -17.91 16.61
CA ASN A 134 2.99 -18.18 16.44
C ASN A 134 2.09 -16.95 16.68
N ASN A 135 2.64 -15.73 16.61
CA ASN A 135 1.92 -14.51 16.94
C ASN A 135 1.18 -13.95 15.70
N SER A 136 -0.12 -13.68 15.83
CA SER A 136 -0.96 -13.21 14.71
C SER A 136 -0.80 -11.72 14.38
N VAL A 137 -0.05 -10.97 15.20
CA VAL A 137 0.19 -9.52 15.09
C VAL A 137 1.63 -9.19 14.68
N LEU A 138 2.59 -10.08 14.97
CA LEU A 138 4.00 -9.91 14.62
C LEU A 138 4.58 -11.20 14.05
N ASN A 139 5.00 -11.19 12.78
CA ASN A 139 5.76 -12.27 12.18
C ASN A 139 7.26 -11.93 12.14
N VAL A 140 8.12 -12.85 12.56
CA VAL A 140 9.58 -12.75 12.44
C VAL A 140 10.09 -14.01 11.76
N ALA A 141 10.78 -13.86 10.62
CA ALA A 141 11.29 -14.97 9.84
C ALA A 141 12.76 -14.76 9.48
N ASN A 142 13.58 -15.79 9.66
CA ASN A 142 15.01 -15.76 9.32
C ASN A 142 15.30 -16.79 8.21
N LYS A 143 16.16 -16.42 7.26
CA LYS A 143 16.55 -17.31 6.15
C LYS A 143 17.97 -17.07 5.68
N ILE A 144 18.60 -18.14 5.24
CA ILE A 144 19.99 -18.16 4.80
C ILE A 144 20.06 -18.94 3.49
N TYR A 145 20.38 -18.25 2.41
CA TYR A 145 20.68 -18.86 1.13
C TYR A 145 22.18 -19.11 1.02
N VAL A 146 22.59 -20.27 0.51
CA VAL A 146 23.98 -20.73 0.46
C VAL A 146 24.31 -21.12 -0.97
N MET A 147 25.49 -20.73 -1.48
CA MET A 147 25.85 -20.99 -2.87
C MET A 147 25.77 -22.50 -3.22
N GLU A 148 25.28 -22.83 -4.41
CA GLU A 148 25.17 -24.22 -4.85
C GLU A 148 26.54 -24.93 -4.79
N ASN A 149 26.57 -26.18 -4.31
CA ASN A 149 27.76 -26.98 -3.98
C ASN A 149 28.57 -26.55 -2.74
N TYR A 150 28.20 -25.45 -2.05
CA TYR A 150 28.77 -25.12 -0.75
C TYR A 150 27.98 -25.74 0.40
N LYS A 151 28.70 -26.29 1.38
CA LYS A 151 28.13 -26.91 2.59
C LYS A 151 28.39 -26.04 3.82
N VAL A 152 27.33 -25.83 4.61
CA VAL A 152 27.36 -25.14 5.90
C VAL A 152 27.98 -26.05 6.97
N LYS A 153 28.84 -25.49 7.83
CA LYS A 153 29.41 -26.22 8.98
C LYS A 153 28.32 -26.62 9.96
N GLU A 154 28.44 -27.83 10.53
CA GLU A 154 27.37 -28.48 11.30
C GLU A 154 26.95 -27.67 12.53
N ASP A 155 27.90 -27.21 13.35
CA ASP A 155 27.61 -26.40 14.55
C ASP A 155 26.93 -25.06 14.20
N PHE A 156 27.35 -24.43 13.11
CA PHE A 156 26.75 -23.17 12.64
C PHE A 156 25.34 -23.41 12.12
N ASN A 157 25.14 -24.38 11.22
CA ASN A 157 23.82 -24.78 10.73
C ASN A 157 22.86 -25.17 11.87
N LYS A 158 23.35 -25.89 12.87
CA LYS A 158 22.60 -26.26 14.07
C LYS A 158 22.15 -25.03 14.86
N THR A 159 23.05 -24.10 15.14
CA THR A 159 22.73 -22.84 15.85
C THR A 159 21.70 -22.01 15.07
N LEU A 160 21.83 -21.94 13.74
CA LEU A 160 20.90 -21.20 12.89
C LEU A 160 19.48 -21.78 12.92
N ILE A 161 19.34 -23.10 12.75
CA ILE A 161 18.04 -23.77 12.74
C ILE A 161 17.43 -23.81 14.15
N GLN A 162 18.21 -24.16 15.18
CA GLN A 162 17.71 -24.36 16.54
C GLN A 162 17.47 -23.03 17.25
N ASN A 163 18.48 -22.16 17.35
CA ASN A 163 18.36 -20.92 18.11
C ASN A 163 17.64 -19.82 17.33
N PHE A 164 18.03 -19.57 16.07
CA PHE A 164 17.53 -18.45 15.27
C PHE A 164 16.27 -18.77 14.45
N LEU A 165 15.73 -19.99 14.57
CA LEU A 165 14.59 -20.49 13.79
C LEU A 165 14.76 -20.28 12.27
N ALA A 166 16.00 -20.28 11.79
CA ALA A 166 16.33 -19.89 10.42
C ALA A 166 16.23 -21.08 9.47
N SER A 167 15.59 -20.86 8.31
CA SER A 167 15.64 -21.82 7.20
C SER A 167 16.93 -21.67 6.40
N VAL A 168 17.52 -22.79 5.98
CA VAL A 168 18.78 -22.83 5.19
C VAL A 168 18.49 -23.53 3.87
N GLU A 169 18.86 -22.90 2.75
CA GLU A 169 18.57 -23.39 1.39
C GLU A 169 19.76 -23.16 0.44
N ASN A 170 20.13 -24.16 -0.36
CA ASN A 170 21.14 -24.00 -1.39
C ASN A 170 20.57 -23.32 -2.65
N MET A 171 21.31 -22.39 -3.23
CA MET A 171 20.89 -21.51 -4.32
C MET A 171 22.08 -21.13 -5.21
N ASP A 172 21.90 -21.15 -6.52
CA ASP A 172 22.91 -20.65 -7.46
C ASP A 172 22.78 -19.14 -7.67
N PHE A 173 23.71 -18.38 -7.07
CA PHE A 173 23.76 -16.91 -7.21
C PHE A 173 24.22 -16.43 -8.60
N THR A 174 24.78 -17.30 -9.45
CA THR A 174 25.06 -16.95 -10.86
C THR A 174 23.78 -16.85 -11.68
N LYS A 175 22.72 -17.57 -11.29
CA LYS A 175 21.35 -17.46 -11.85
C LYS A 175 20.60 -16.28 -11.22
N GLY A 176 21.19 -15.08 -11.28
CA GLY A 176 20.78 -13.90 -10.50
C GLY A 176 19.28 -13.56 -10.57
N GLU A 177 18.62 -13.69 -11.72
CA GLU A 177 17.17 -13.48 -11.84
C GLU A 177 16.34 -14.51 -11.06
N PHE A 178 16.70 -15.79 -11.15
CA PHE A 178 16.02 -16.86 -10.43
C PHE A 178 16.25 -16.73 -8.92
N ALA A 179 17.49 -16.48 -8.52
CA ALA A 179 17.87 -16.31 -7.12
C ALA A 179 17.16 -15.09 -6.49
N ALA A 180 17.19 -13.92 -7.14
CA ALA A 180 16.47 -12.74 -6.69
C ALA A 180 14.94 -12.96 -6.68
N SER A 181 14.38 -13.67 -7.67
CA SER A 181 12.95 -14.02 -7.67
C SER A 181 12.56 -14.90 -6.49
N ALA A 182 13.38 -15.90 -6.15
CA ALA A 182 13.15 -16.80 -5.02
C ALA A 182 13.32 -16.09 -3.66
N ILE A 183 14.35 -15.27 -3.51
CA ILE A 183 14.55 -14.42 -2.32
C ILE A 183 13.36 -13.47 -2.13
N ASN A 184 12.99 -12.71 -3.17
CA ASN A 184 11.90 -11.73 -3.07
C ASN A 184 10.54 -12.37 -2.78
N LYS A 185 10.24 -13.55 -3.35
CA LYS A 185 9.01 -14.31 -3.03
C LYS A 185 8.98 -14.75 -1.57
N TRP A 186 10.12 -15.16 -1.01
CA TRP A 186 10.19 -15.53 0.41
C TRP A 186 10.01 -14.30 1.31
N VAL A 187 10.68 -13.18 1.02
CA VAL A 187 10.51 -11.92 1.77
C VAL A 187 9.07 -11.42 1.68
N GLU A 188 8.46 -11.45 0.49
CA GLU A 188 7.06 -11.06 0.29
C GLU A 188 6.11 -11.93 1.13
N HIS A 189 6.28 -13.26 1.10
CA HIS A 189 5.46 -14.18 1.89
C HIS A 189 5.65 -13.97 3.40
N SER A 190 6.89 -13.90 3.87
CA SER A 190 7.23 -13.67 5.28
C SER A 190 6.83 -12.29 5.81
N THR A 191 6.51 -11.33 4.93
CA THR A 191 6.05 -9.99 5.34
C THR A 191 4.59 -9.69 4.97
N GLY A 192 3.76 -10.72 4.74
CA GLY A 192 2.33 -10.53 4.44
C GLY A 192 2.04 -9.81 3.11
N GLY A 193 3.06 -9.63 2.26
CA GLY A 193 3.03 -8.81 1.06
C GLY A 193 3.52 -7.37 1.24
N ALA A 194 3.97 -6.96 2.43
CA ALA A 194 4.43 -5.59 2.69
C ALA A 194 5.79 -5.28 2.03
N ILE A 195 6.79 -6.15 2.22
CA ILE A 195 8.14 -5.95 1.69
C ILE A 195 8.30 -6.72 0.38
N ARG A 196 8.60 -6.00 -0.70
CA ARG A 196 8.83 -6.53 -2.04
C ARG A 196 10.11 -5.97 -2.65
N ASN A 197 10.68 -6.71 -3.59
CA ASN A 197 11.87 -6.35 -4.37
C ASN A 197 13.04 -5.91 -3.47
N MET A 198 13.30 -6.66 -2.40
CA MET A 198 14.40 -6.41 -1.45
C MET A 198 15.78 -6.68 -2.07
N VAL A 199 15.85 -7.53 -3.11
CA VAL A 199 17.09 -7.88 -3.82
C VAL A 199 16.86 -7.78 -5.32
N SER A 200 17.75 -7.08 -6.03
CA SER A 200 17.75 -7.05 -7.50
C SER A 200 18.65 -8.16 -8.07
N PRO A 201 18.39 -8.66 -9.30
CA PRO A 201 19.27 -9.64 -9.95
C PRO A 201 20.74 -9.21 -10.02
N GLN A 202 21.00 -7.90 -10.15
CA GLN A 202 22.32 -7.31 -10.25
C GLN A 202 23.10 -7.28 -8.93
N MET A 203 22.43 -7.44 -7.79
CA MET A 203 23.08 -7.58 -6.48
C MET A 203 23.71 -8.98 -6.30
N LEU A 204 23.28 -9.98 -7.07
CA LEU A 204 23.72 -11.37 -6.96
C LEU A 204 24.77 -11.71 -8.03
N ASN A 205 25.80 -12.46 -7.67
CA ASN A 205 26.94 -12.76 -8.55
C ASN A 205 27.69 -14.05 -8.13
N SER A 206 28.67 -14.44 -8.94
CA SER A 206 29.52 -15.63 -8.76
C SER A 206 30.34 -15.67 -7.47
N ASP A 207 30.56 -14.53 -6.85
CA ASP A 207 31.50 -14.36 -5.74
C ASP A 207 30.76 -14.41 -4.39
N MET A 208 29.43 -14.38 -4.41
CA MET A 208 28.59 -14.65 -3.26
C MET A 208 28.70 -16.11 -2.79
N ARG A 209 28.62 -16.29 -1.47
CA ARG A 209 28.72 -17.60 -0.79
C ARG A 209 27.56 -17.86 0.15
N ILE A 210 27.12 -16.82 0.87
CA ILE A 210 25.95 -16.84 1.74
C ILE A 210 25.20 -15.52 1.58
N PHE A 211 23.87 -15.58 1.60
CA PHE A 211 22.98 -14.43 1.69
C PHE A 211 22.06 -14.59 2.90
N LEU A 212 22.29 -13.82 3.97
CA LEU A 212 21.50 -13.84 5.20
C LEU A 212 20.33 -12.83 5.13
N LEU A 213 19.17 -13.24 5.63
CA LEU A 213 17.95 -12.47 5.72
C LEU A 213 17.34 -12.59 7.11
N SER A 214 16.89 -11.46 7.65
CA SER A 214 15.86 -11.40 8.67
C SER A 214 14.74 -10.51 8.11
N ALA A 215 13.51 -11.00 8.19
CA ALA A 215 12.31 -10.32 7.74
C ALA A 215 11.34 -10.22 8.92
N ILE A 216 10.76 -9.03 9.11
CA ILE A 216 9.83 -8.76 10.20
C ILE A 216 8.65 -7.95 9.67
N HIS A 217 7.44 -8.35 10.03
CA HIS A 217 6.19 -7.67 9.67
C HIS A 217 5.29 -7.56 10.90
N PHE A 218 4.63 -6.42 11.02
CA PHE A 218 3.76 -6.09 12.12
C PHE A 218 2.41 -5.61 11.58
N LYS A 219 1.34 -6.20 12.09
CA LYS A 219 -0.04 -5.84 11.78
C LYS A 219 -0.90 -5.97 13.04
N GLY A 220 -1.00 -4.87 13.79
CA GLY A 220 -1.81 -4.80 15.01
C GLY A 220 -3.04 -3.93 14.84
N GLU A 221 -4.21 -4.46 15.18
CA GLU A 221 -5.39 -3.65 15.51
C GLU A 221 -5.16 -2.94 16.85
N TRP A 222 -5.60 -1.68 17.00
CA TRP A 222 -5.58 -1.02 18.32
C TRP A 222 -6.46 -1.79 19.32
N GLU A 223 -6.09 -1.83 20.60
CA GLU A 223 -6.97 -2.34 21.67
C GLU A 223 -8.30 -1.57 21.71
N SER A 224 -8.25 -0.29 21.33
CA SER A 224 -9.37 0.61 21.14
C SER A 224 -9.10 1.51 19.92
N GLU A 225 -9.95 1.42 18.91
CA GLU A 225 -9.80 2.09 17.61
C GLU A 225 -10.06 3.61 17.70
N PHE A 226 -9.56 4.38 16.74
CA PHE A 226 -10.02 5.74 16.50
C PHE A 226 -11.30 5.70 15.64
N HIS A 227 -12.18 6.68 15.79
CA HIS A 227 -13.36 6.80 14.92
C HIS A 227 -12.98 7.52 13.63
N LYS A 228 -13.31 6.96 12.46
CA LYS A 228 -12.95 7.56 11.16
C LYS A 228 -13.70 8.89 10.90
N GLU A 229 -14.83 9.06 11.58
CA GLU A 229 -15.65 10.27 11.63
C GLU A 229 -14.99 11.39 12.45
N ALA A 230 -13.98 11.06 13.27
CA ALA A 230 -13.19 12.00 14.05
C ALA A 230 -11.85 12.39 13.38
N THR A 231 -11.38 11.64 12.38
CA THR A 231 -10.22 12.04 11.57
C THR A 231 -10.53 13.32 10.78
N SER A 232 -9.69 14.34 10.94
CA SER A 232 -9.88 15.65 10.31
C SER A 232 -8.56 16.27 9.84
N PRO A 233 -8.53 17.06 8.75
CA PRO A 233 -7.32 17.77 8.33
C PRO A 233 -6.93 18.85 9.35
N GLN A 234 -5.83 18.64 10.08
CA GLN A 234 -5.29 19.59 11.05
C GLN A 234 -3.86 19.99 10.68
N ASP A 235 -3.36 21.05 11.32
CA ASP A 235 -2.01 21.55 11.10
C ASP A 235 -0.96 20.62 11.72
N PHE A 236 0.17 20.48 11.02
CA PHE A 236 1.37 19.81 11.52
C PHE A 236 2.59 20.69 11.26
N PHE A 237 3.20 21.18 12.33
CA PHE A 237 4.26 22.19 12.32
C PHE A 237 5.63 21.54 12.14
N LEU A 238 6.19 21.65 10.94
CA LEU A 238 7.51 21.06 10.61
C LEU A 238 8.66 21.63 11.47
N ASN A 239 8.49 22.86 11.98
CA ASN A 239 9.37 23.57 12.92
C ASN A 239 8.70 24.92 13.30
N ARG A 240 9.37 25.73 14.12
CA ARG A 240 8.90 27.05 14.58
C ARG A 240 8.68 28.13 13.49
N SER A 241 8.97 27.88 12.21
CA SER A 241 8.81 28.89 11.14
C SER A 241 7.38 29.06 10.60
N ASN A 242 6.36 28.58 11.34
CA ASN A 242 4.94 28.61 10.96
C ASN A 242 4.57 27.85 9.66
N LYS A 243 5.47 27.05 9.08
CA LYS A 243 5.15 26.18 7.94
C LYS A 243 4.41 24.91 8.42
N ALA A 244 3.10 25.06 8.62
CA ALA A 244 2.20 23.95 8.84
C ALA A 244 1.92 23.17 7.54
N LEU A 245 1.86 21.84 7.62
CA LEU A 245 1.22 20.97 6.63
C LEU A 245 -0.19 20.63 7.12
N LYS A 246 -1.19 20.62 6.24
CA LYS A 246 -2.49 19.99 6.56
C LYS A 246 -2.37 18.48 6.38
N ILE A 247 -2.60 17.72 7.45
CA ILE A 247 -2.53 16.25 7.44
C ILE A 247 -3.76 15.64 8.12
N PRO A 248 -4.17 14.40 7.76
CA PRO A 248 -5.26 13.71 8.43
C PRO A 248 -4.88 13.38 9.88
N MET A 249 -5.45 14.13 10.83
CA MET A 249 -5.25 13.97 12.26
C MET A 249 -6.41 13.15 12.83
N MET A 250 -6.13 11.92 13.27
CA MET A 250 -7.08 11.03 13.93
C MET A 250 -7.34 11.52 15.34
N TYR A 251 -8.59 11.46 15.82
CA TYR A 251 -8.95 11.90 17.18
C TYR A 251 -9.75 10.85 17.94
N LYS A 252 -9.40 10.64 19.22
CA LYS A 252 -10.24 9.93 20.20
C LYS A 252 -10.04 10.47 21.62
N ARG A 253 -10.92 10.06 22.54
CA ARG A 253 -10.81 10.33 23.98
C ARG A 253 -10.93 9.03 24.75
N GLU A 254 -9.91 8.65 25.51
CA GLU A 254 -9.83 7.31 26.11
C GLU A 254 -9.00 7.29 27.40
N LEU A 255 -9.18 6.25 28.21
CA LEU A 255 -8.26 5.84 29.27
C LEU A 255 -6.98 5.25 28.68
N SER A 256 -5.89 6.02 28.64
CA SER A 256 -4.60 5.59 28.06
C SER A 256 -3.42 5.89 28.99
N TYR A 257 -2.34 5.14 28.83
CA TYR A 257 -1.09 5.33 29.58
C TYR A 257 -0.36 6.57 29.06
N TYR A 258 -0.05 7.50 29.94
CA TYR A 258 0.45 8.83 29.60
C TYR A 258 1.42 9.31 30.69
N ASN A 259 2.45 10.09 30.34
CA ASN A 259 3.20 10.89 31.30
C ASN A 259 3.87 12.10 30.64
N ILE A 260 4.18 13.14 31.42
CA ILE A 260 5.03 14.27 31.03
C ILE A 260 6.41 14.06 31.67
N PHE A 261 7.48 14.34 30.92
CA PHE A 261 8.87 14.20 31.36
C PHE A 261 9.58 15.58 31.24
N PRO A 262 9.39 16.51 32.19
CA PRO A 262 9.92 17.86 32.10
C PRO A 262 11.45 17.92 32.00
N GLU A 263 12.16 16.97 32.61
CA GLU A 263 13.61 16.83 32.52
C GLU A 263 14.10 16.43 31.13
N LEU A 264 13.21 15.89 30.29
CA LEU A 264 13.47 15.50 28.91
C LEU A 264 12.89 16.48 27.88
N ASN A 265 12.01 17.39 28.32
CA ASN A 265 11.17 18.28 27.50
C ASN A 265 10.35 17.47 26.47
N MET A 266 9.62 16.47 26.95
CA MET A 266 8.71 15.67 26.15
C MET A 266 7.48 15.20 26.95
N THR A 267 6.43 14.87 26.21
CA THR A 267 5.25 14.14 26.68
C THR A 267 5.17 12.78 25.98
N ALA A 268 4.74 11.74 26.69
CA ALA A 268 4.67 10.37 26.20
C ALA A 268 3.25 9.78 26.25
N LEU A 269 2.91 8.98 25.25
CA LEU A 269 1.65 8.23 25.15
C LEU A 269 1.91 6.79 24.70
N ARG A 270 1.35 5.80 25.40
CA ARG A 270 1.40 4.38 25.02
C ARG A 270 0.01 3.87 24.61
N LEU A 271 -0.11 3.43 23.36
CA LEU A 271 -1.29 2.84 22.74
C LEU A 271 -1.12 1.32 22.62
N PRO A 272 -1.88 0.49 23.37
CA PRO A 272 -1.80 -0.96 23.28
C PRO A 272 -2.46 -1.52 22.00
N TYR A 273 -1.95 -2.66 21.52
CA TYR A 273 -2.52 -3.40 20.40
C TYR A 273 -3.30 -4.64 20.88
N LYS A 274 -4.47 -4.84 20.29
CA LYS A 274 -5.46 -5.87 20.59
C LYS A 274 -4.86 -7.28 20.51
N ASN A 275 -5.24 -8.14 21.46
CA ASN A 275 -4.83 -9.56 21.54
C ASN A 275 -3.29 -9.78 21.53
N SER A 276 -2.49 -8.81 21.98
CA SER A 276 -1.02 -8.89 21.95
C SER A 276 -0.38 -8.31 23.21
N ASP A 277 0.92 -8.58 23.42
CA ASP A 277 1.73 -7.91 24.44
C ASP A 277 2.37 -6.60 23.94
N LEU A 278 1.94 -6.13 22.75
CA LEU A 278 2.59 -5.05 22.01
C LEU A 278 1.89 -3.70 22.23
N SER A 279 2.65 -2.61 22.05
CA SER A 279 2.12 -1.25 22.12
C SER A 279 2.97 -0.30 21.27
N MET A 280 2.34 0.70 20.66
CA MET A 280 3.08 1.87 20.17
C MET A 280 3.32 2.82 21.35
N LEU A 281 4.58 3.16 21.61
CA LEU A 281 4.96 4.27 22.48
C LEU A 281 5.40 5.44 21.61
N ILE A 282 4.80 6.60 21.85
CA ILE A 282 5.01 7.84 21.11
C ILE A 282 5.64 8.85 22.07
N LEU A 283 6.77 9.42 21.68
CA LEU A 283 7.50 10.45 22.43
C LEU A 283 7.44 11.75 21.62
N LEU A 284 6.60 12.67 22.10
CA LEU A 284 6.32 13.97 21.51
C LEU A 284 7.13 15.02 22.28
N PRO A 285 8.08 15.75 21.67
CA PRO A 285 8.75 16.86 22.33
C PRO A 285 7.77 17.92 22.84
N ASP A 286 8.17 18.74 23.82
CA ASP A 286 7.36 19.89 24.26
C ASP A 286 7.55 21.12 23.34
N SER A 287 8.32 20.98 22.26
CA SER A 287 8.66 22.04 21.29
C SER A 287 8.62 21.52 19.86
N MET A 288 8.03 22.30 18.94
CA MET A 288 7.82 21.93 17.53
C MET A 288 9.10 21.54 16.76
N ASP A 289 10.25 22.00 17.21
CA ASP A 289 11.60 21.71 16.68
C ASP A 289 12.45 20.83 17.62
N GLY A 290 11.92 20.43 18.77
CA GLY A 290 12.63 19.72 19.83
C GLY A 290 12.98 18.26 19.55
N LEU A 291 12.61 17.71 18.38
CA LEU A 291 12.90 16.31 18.04
C LEU A 291 14.41 16.04 18.01
N ALA A 292 15.23 16.96 17.52
CA ALA A 292 16.69 16.79 17.48
C ALA A 292 17.30 16.74 18.90
N ASP A 293 16.84 17.60 19.81
CA ASP A 293 17.24 17.59 21.22
C ASP A 293 16.79 16.31 21.94
N LEU A 294 15.58 15.83 21.64
CA LEU A 294 15.06 14.56 22.15
C LEU A 294 15.88 13.38 21.61
N GLN A 295 16.25 13.39 20.33
CA GLN A 295 17.13 12.40 19.71
C GLN A 295 18.50 12.32 20.39
N GLU A 296 19.08 13.46 20.75
CA GLU A 296 20.35 13.49 21.48
C GLU A 296 20.19 12.96 22.91
N ARG A 297 19.13 13.39 23.63
CA ARG A 297 18.82 12.91 24.98
C ARG A 297 18.60 11.38 25.02
N LEU A 298 17.86 10.83 24.06
CA LEU A 298 17.55 9.39 23.98
C LEU A 298 18.79 8.48 23.80
N LYS A 299 19.96 9.01 23.40
CA LYS A 299 21.22 8.24 23.39
C LYS A 299 21.70 7.85 24.79
N HIS A 300 21.25 8.56 25.82
CA HIS A 300 21.81 8.51 27.17
C HIS A 300 20.82 8.04 28.25
N ILE A 301 19.55 7.78 27.89
CA ILE A 301 18.47 7.50 28.84
C ILE A 301 17.96 6.07 28.62
N PRO A 302 18.18 5.15 29.58
CA PRO A 302 17.60 3.81 29.52
C PRO A 302 16.09 3.88 29.25
N PHE A 303 15.64 3.23 28.18
CA PHE A 303 14.26 3.35 27.71
C PHE A 303 13.23 2.87 28.75
N GLU A 304 13.65 1.94 29.61
CA GLU A 304 12.92 1.48 30.80
C GLU A 304 12.55 2.61 31.76
N ASN A 305 13.37 3.65 31.90
CA ASN A 305 13.06 4.81 32.75
C ASN A 305 11.84 5.58 32.24
N ILE A 306 11.56 5.54 30.94
CA ILE A 306 10.38 6.17 30.34
C ILE A 306 9.17 5.26 30.59
N THR A 307 9.28 3.97 30.23
CA THR A 307 8.15 3.03 30.31
C THR A 307 7.70 2.76 31.75
N ASN A 308 8.62 2.76 32.72
CA ASN A 308 8.34 2.51 34.13
C ASN A 308 7.78 3.74 34.88
N GLN A 309 7.84 4.93 34.25
CA GLN A 309 7.26 6.18 34.77
C GLN A 309 5.97 6.60 34.04
N MET A 310 5.46 5.78 33.10
CA MET A 310 4.14 6.00 32.51
C MET A 310 3.06 5.89 33.60
N MET A 311 2.15 6.87 33.68
CA MET A 311 1.05 6.81 34.65
C MET A 311 0.06 5.69 34.30
N ASP A 312 -0.68 5.22 35.31
CA ASP A 312 -1.89 4.43 35.13
C ASP A 312 -2.88 5.11 34.16
N ARG A 313 -3.71 4.28 33.50
CA ARG A 313 -4.59 4.75 32.41
C ARG A 313 -5.49 5.90 32.86
N THR A 314 -5.34 7.05 32.22
CA THR A 314 -6.06 8.30 32.50
C THR A 314 -6.75 8.84 31.25
N TYR A 315 -7.76 9.72 31.41
CA TYR A 315 -8.54 10.22 30.27
C TYR A 315 -7.76 11.25 29.44
N VAL A 316 -7.20 10.81 28.32
CA VAL A 316 -6.46 11.64 27.37
C VAL A 316 -7.30 11.90 26.12
N HIS A 317 -7.29 13.14 25.66
CA HIS A 317 -7.71 13.54 24.31
C HIS A 317 -6.50 13.37 23.38
N ILE A 318 -6.57 12.38 22.50
CA ILE A 318 -5.46 11.92 21.68
C ILE A 318 -5.70 12.38 20.25
N TYR A 319 -4.80 13.21 19.75
CA TYR A 319 -4.69 13.55 18.32
C TYR A 319 -3.40 12.93 17.79
N LEU A 320 -3.53 12.11 16.74
CA LEU A 320 -2.44 11.34 16.15
C LEU A 320 -2.52 11.39 14.61
N PRO A 321 -1.44 11.74 13.90
CA PRO A 321 -1.41 11.67 12.45
C PRO A 321 -1.69 10.26 11.92
N LYS A 322 -2.49 10.19 10.86
CA LYS A 322 -2.58 9.04 9.96
C LYS A 322 -1.47 9.14 8.91
N PHE A 323 -0.57 8.17 8.87
CA PHE A 323 0.61 8.24 8.01
C PHE A 323 1.08 6.88 7.51
N LYS A 324 1.88 6.90 6.44
CA LYS A 324 2.52 5.73 5.83
C LYS A 324 4.01 6.02 5.66
N THR A 325 4.88 5.15 6.16
CA THR A 325 6.35 5.27 6.05
C THR A 325 6.93 3.99 5.48
N GLU A 326 7.61 4.11 4.34
CA GLU A 326 8.48 3.09 3.77
C GLU A 326 9.92 3.59 3.89
N PHE A 327 10.84 2.73 4.34
CA PHE A 327 12.25 3.09 4.51
C PHE A 327 13.14 1.92 4.09
N GLU A 328 14.20 2.22 3.35
CA GLU A 328 15.15 1.26 2.79
C GLU A 328 16.55 1.86 2.92
N VAL A 329 17.51 1.06 3.39
CA VAL A 329 18.87 1.52 3.67
C VAL A 329 19.89 0.40 3.50
N GLU A 330 21.01 0.73 2.85
CA GLU A 330 22.22 -0.08 2.86
C GLU A 330 23.03 0.28 4.12
N LEU A 331 23.18 -0.68 5.02
CA LEU A 331 23.77 -0.48 6.35
C LEU A 331 25.29 -0.60 6.37
N LYS A 332 25.97 -0.91 5.25
CA LYS A 332 27.43 -1.08 5.20
C LYS A 332 28.17 0.10 5.84
N ASP A 333 27.97 1.31 5.32
CA ASP A 333 28.68 2.50 5.79
C ASP A 333 28.30 2.85 7.24
N VAL A 334 27.03 2.60 7.62
CA VAL A 334 26.55 2.77 9.00
C VAL A 334 27.26 1.83 9.97
N LEU A 335 27.36 0.55 9.63
CA LEU A 335 28.00 -0.48 10.46
C LEU A 335 29.52 -0.29 10.53
N MET A 336 30.15 0.18 9.44
CA MET A 336 31.56 0.58 9.42
C MET A 336 31.84 1.79 10.34
N LYS A 337 30.99 2.83 10.33
CA LYS A 337 31.09 3.96 11.27
C LYS A 337 30.90 3.53 12.73
N LEU A 338 29.98 2.60 13.01
CA LEU A 338 29.82 2.00 14.34
C LEU A 338 31.06 1.18 14.77
N GLY A 339 31.97 0.86 13.85
CA GLY A 339 33.25 0.24 14.14
C GLY A 339 33.40 -1.20 13.63
N MET A 340 32.35 -1.79 13.03
CA MET A 340 32.41 -3.14 12.45
C MET A 340 33.02 -3.09 11.05
N ASN A 341 34.33 -2.84 10.97
CA ASN A 341 35.04 -2.59 9.72
C ASN A 341 35.59 -3.87 9.09
N LYS A 342 36.02 -4.82 9.91
CA LYS A 342 36.64 -6.07 9.44
C LYS A 342 35.71 -6.91 8.59
N MET A 343 34.43 -7.01 8.98
CA MET A 343 33.44 -7.84 8.28
C MET A 343 33.23 -7.46 6.81
N PHE A 344 33.52 -6.21 6.41
CA PHE A 344 33.35 -5.72 5.03
C PHE A 344 34.64 -5.64 4.20
N ASN A 345 35.81 -5.74 4.85
CA ASN A 345 37.12 -5.42 4.24
C ASN A 345 38.14 -6.57 4.28
N SER A 346 38.06 -7.44 5.29
CA SER A 346 38.92 -8.62 5.44
C SER A 346 38.27 -9.58 6.45
N GLY A 347 37.09 -10.09 6.10
CA GLY A 347 36.26 -10.88 7.00
C GLY A 347 36.90 -12.22 7.43
N GLU A 348 36.69 -12.59 8.68
CA GLU A 348 37.13 -13.86 9.26
C GLU A 348 35.90 -14.72 9.57
N PHE A 349 35.30 -15.30 8.53
CA PHE A 349 34.06 -16.09 8.61
C PHE A 349 34.26 -17.60 8.43
N GLY A 350 35.43 -18.11 8.82
CA GLY A 350 35.85 -19.51 8.63
C GLY A 350 35.00 -20.56 9.35
N ARG A 351 34.02 -20.16 10.17
CA ARG A 351 33.06 -21.05 10.83
C ARG A 351 31.76 -21.26 10.06
N MET A 352 31.52 -20.50 8.98
CA MET A 352 30.27 -20.59 8.23
C MET A 352 30.19 -21.83 7.32
N LEU A 353 31.23 -22.08 6.52
CA LEU A 353 31.24 -23.11 5.47
C LEU A 353 32.38 -24.12 5.67
N ASP A 354 32.24 -25.29 5.07
CA ASP A 354 33.32 -26.30 5.01
C ASP A 354 34.46 -25.89 4.06
N SER A 355 34.24 -24.93 3.14
CA SER A 355 35.30 -24.35 2.31
C SER A 355 36.25 -23.48 3.15
N ALA A 356 37.53 -23.45 2.76
CA ALA A 356 38.56 -22.60 3.34
C ALA A 356 38.73 -21.26 2.58
N GLU A 357 37.81 -20.92 1.67
CA GLU A 357 37.80 -19.63 0.97
C GLU A 357 37.65 -18.46 1.95
N PRO A 358 38.50 -17.41 1.85
CA PRO A 358 38.28 -16.16 2.56
C PRO A 358 36.93 -15.54 2.18
N MET A 359 36.14 -15.16 3.18
CA MET A 359 34.80 -14.62 3.02
C MET A 359 34.69 -13.24 3.69
N GLN A 360 33.88 -12.35 3.11
CA GLN A 360 33.51 -11.07 3.71
C GLN A 360 32.06 -10.73 3.36
N ILE A 361 31.44 -9.87 4.14
CA ILE A 361 30.11 -9.34 3.86
C ILE A 361 30.24 -8.25 2.80
N SER A 362 29.54 -8.41 1.68
CA SER A 362 29.52 -7.41 0.61
C SER A 362 28.74 -6.16 1.03
N ASN A 363 27.53 -6.37 1.56
CA ASN A 363 26.60 -5.34 2.04
C ASN A 363 25.61 -5.95 3.07
N VAL A 364 24.86 -5.10 3.77
CA VAL A 364 23.71 -5.48 4.61
C VAL A 364 22.55 -4.56 4.27
N ILE A 365 21.47 -5.09 3.69
CA ILE A 365 20.30 -4.29 3.26
C ILE A 365 19.19 -4.44 4.30
N HIS A 366 18.61 -3.33 4.74
CA HIS A 366 17.41 -3.33 5.55
C HIS A 366 16.27 -2.53 4.90
N LYS A 367 15.05 -3.07 5.00
CA LYS A 367 13.83 -2.45 4.50
C LYS A 367 12.74 -2.65 5.55
N ALA A 368 11.92 -1.63 5.79
CA ALA A 368 10.82 -1.68 6.75
C ALA A 368 9.63 -0.82 6.29
N PHE A 369 8.46 -1.17 6.82
CA PHE A 369 7.19 -0.58 6.42
C PHE A 369 6.22 -0.42 7.61
N ILE A 370 5.52 0.72 7.67
CA ILE A 370 4.39 0.95 8.57
C ILE A 370 3.31 1.84 7.93
N GLU A 371 2.04 1.53 8.17
CA GLU A 371 0.88 2.38 7.87
C GLU A 371 0.03 2.53 9.14
N VAL A 372 0.01 3.72 9.74
CA VAL A 372 -0.75 4.03 10.95
C VAL A 372 -2.10 4.61 10.57
N ASP A 373 -3.18 3.95 10.99
CA ASP A 373 -4.57 4.18 10.58
C ASP A 373 -5.53 4.10 11.79
N GLU A 374 -6.80 4.48 11.60
CA GLU A 374 -7.75 4.54 12.71
C GLU A 374 -8.03 3.17 13.37
N LYS A 375 -7.88 2.06 12.64
CA LYS A 375 -8.09 0.69 13.15
C LYS A 375 -6.86 0.13 13.87
N GLY A 376 -5.68 0.63 13.55
CA GLY A 376 -4.43 0.05 14.01
C GLY A 376 -3.29 0.33 13.03
N THR A 377 -2.77 -0.74 12.43
CA THR A 377 -1.73 -0.68 11.42
C THR A 377 -2.06 -1.63 10.26
N GLU A 378 -2.14 -1.09 9.03
CA GLU A 378 -2.47 -1.76 7.74
C GLU A 378 -3.96 -2.23 7.54
N ALA A 379 -4.72 -1.64 6.60
CA ALA A 379 -6.21 -1.59 6.66
C ALA A 379 -7.01 -1.74 5.32
N ALA A 380 -8.37 -1.75 5.37
CA ALA A 380 -9.23 -0.85 4.55
C ALA A 380 -10.73 -0.69 5.05
N ALA A 381 -11.78 -0.62 4.19
CA ALA A 381 -12.86 0.41 4.31
C ALA A 381 -14.33 -0.03 4.68
N ALA A 382 -15.34 0.37 3.88
CA ALA A 382 -16.82 0.18 3.94
C ALA A 382 -17.76 1.00 4.89
N THR A 383 -19.09 0.81 4.71
CA THR A 383 -20.22 1.73 5.07
C THR A 383 -21.19 1.33 6.21
N GLY A 384 -21.17 2.00 7.37
CA GLY A 384 -22.26 1.98 8.38
C GLY A 384 -22.41 3.32 9.16
N LEU A 385 -23.57 3.57 9.81
CA LEU A 385 -23.94 4.77 10.61
C LEU A 385 -24.83 4.38 11.83
N THR A 386 -24.94 5.05 12.97
CA THR A 386 -24.86 6.48 13.26
C THR A 386 -24.37 6.71 14.71
N ILE A 387 -25.03 7.58 15.49
CA ILE A 387 -24.50 8.32 16.66
C ILE A 387 -25.66 8.68 17.62
N THR A 388 -25.42 8.79 18.93
CA THR A 388 -26.20 9.67 19.84
C THR A 388 -25.28 10.48 20.77
N THR A 389 -25.81 11.51 21.44
CA THR A 389 -25.00 12.66 21.91
C THR A 389 -25.12 13.02 23.41
N ARG A 390 -23.94 13.24 24.01
CA ARG A 390 -23.57 14.30 24.99
C ARG A 390 -24.46 14.56 26.23
N ASP A 391 -23.86 14.31 27.40
CA ASP A 391 -23.58 15.29 28.48
C ASP A 391 -22.56 14.63 29.46
N GLY A 392 -21.90 15.30 30.41
CA GLY A 392 -21.81 16.72 30.73
C GLY A 392 -21.12 16.89 32.10
N GLY A 393 -19.84 17.29 32.14
CA GLY A 393 -19.10 17.41 33.41
C GLY A 393 -17.63 17.82 33.25
N GLY A 394 -17.20 18.83 34.01
CA GLY A 394 -15.85 19.37 33.95
C GLY A 394 -14.85 18.57 34.78
N ILE A 395 -13.93 17.89 34.09
CA ILE A 395 -12.70 17.28 34.64
C ILE A 395 -11.55 17.78 33.75
N HIS A 396 -10.35 18.04 34.31
CA HIS A 396 -9.20 18.46 33.51
C HIS A 396 -8.93 17.45 32.37
N SER A 397 -9.13 17.91 31.13
CA SER A 397 -8.89 17.13 29.92
C SER A 397 -7.42 17.15 29.58
N ILE A 398 -6.71 16.05 29.91
CA ILE A 398 -5.34 15.84 29.43
C ILE A 398 -5.37 15.76 27.91
N MET A 399 -4.44 16.43 27.23
CA MET A 399 -4.38 16.48 25.77
C MET A 399 -3.00 16.03 25.31
N PHE A 400 -2.97 15.06 24.39
CA PHE A 400 -1.79 14.65 23.66
C PHE A 400 -2.03 14.97 22.18
N ASN A 401 -1.33 15.99 21.66
CA ASN A 401 -1.52 16.47 20.30
C ASN A 401 -0.24 16.32 19.48
N ALA A 402 -0.13 15.26 18.69
CA ALA A 402 1.05 14.98 17.86
C ALA A 402 1.07 15.84 16.58
N ASP A 403 1.01 17.16 16.74
CA ASP A 403 0.95 18.18 15.69
C ASP A 403 2.33 18.68 15.21
N HIS A 404 3.41 17.99 15.59
CA HIS A 404 4.77 18.34 15.18
C HIS A 404 5.71 17.11 15.29
N PRO A 405 6.95 17.17 14.77
CA PRO A 405 7.85 16.02 14.68
C PRO A 405 8.04 15.22 15.98
N PHE A 406 7.76 13.91 15.93
CA PHE A 406 7.82 13.00 17.08
C PHE A 406 8.59 11.72 16.78
N TYR A 407 9.08 11.07 17.85
CA TYR A 407 9.62 9.72 17.81
C TYR A 407 8.53 8.70 18.18
N TYR A 408 8.57 7.52 17.56
CA TYR A 408 7.69 6.41 17.92
C TYR A 408 8.43 5.08 17.88
N THR A 409 7.97 4.13 18.68
CA THR A 409 8.49 2.76 18.70
C THR A 409 7.37 1.77 18.98
N ILE A 410 7.49 0.56 18.42
CA ILE A 410 6.64 -0.57 18.78
C ILE A 410 7.43 -1.41 19.79
N ILE A 411 6.93 -1.45 21.02
CA ILE A 411 7.49 -2.18 22.15
C ILE A 411 6.60 -3.34 22.58
N ASN A 412 7.20 -4.35 23.20
CA ASN A 412 6.49 -5.44 23.86
C ASN A 412 6.37 -5.22 25.39
N ALA A 413 5.89 -6.23 26.12
CA ALA A 413 5.79 -6.16 27.59
C ALA A 413 7.17 -6.10 28.30
N ASP A 414 8.23 -6.56 27.62
CA ASP A 414 9.62 -6.52 28.08
C ASP A 414 10.34 -5.22 27.65
N ASN A 415 9.60 -4.22 27.14
CA ASN A 415 10.09 -2.96 26.57
C ASN A 415 11.09 -3.11 25.40
N VAL A 416 11.17 -4.30 24.78
CA VAL A 416 11.99 -4.53 23.59
C VAL A 416 11.44 -3.71 22.42
N ARG A 417 12.27 -2.81 21.90
CA ARG A 417 11.96 -2.00 20.71
C ARG A 417 12.07 -2.88 19.46
N LEU A 418 10.94 -3.39 19.01
CA LEU A 418 10.83 -4.23 17.81
C LEU A 418 10.96 -3.38 16.54
N PHE A 419 10.43 -2.16 16.58
CA PHE A 419 10.56 -1.15 15.54
C PHE A 419 10.80 0.22 16.16
N GLU A 420 11.55 1.07 15.47
CA GLU A 420 11.80 2.47 15.85
C GLU A 420 11.59 3.37 14.63
N GLY A 421 11.12 4.59 14.86
CA GLY A 421 10.94 5.57 13.80
C GLY A 421 10.72 7.00 14.26
N THR A 422 10.71 7.90 13.29
CA THR A 422 10.37 9.31 13.44
C THR A 422 9.37 9.71 12.38
N PHE A 423 8.37 10.48 12.80
CA PHE A 423 7.47 11.15 11.88
C PHE A 423 7.80 12.64 11.88
N VAL A 424 8.34 13.14 10.77
CA VAL A 424 8.67 14.57 10.59
C VAL A 424 7.73 15.26 9.60
N GLY A 425 6.58 14.66 9.31
CA GLY A 425 5.66 15.08 8.25
C GLY A 425 6.08 14.60 6.86
N PHE A 426 5.36 15.07 5.84
CA PHE A 426 5.58 14.69 4.44
C PHE A 426 6.55 15.66 3.75
N LEU A 427 7.85 15.35 3.75
CA LEU A 427 8.85 16.16 3.03
C LEU A 427 9.07 15.67 1.60
N PHE A 428 8.69 16.51 0.64
CA PHE A 428 9.26 16.53 -0.71
C PHE A 428 10.12 17.79 -0.87
N PHE A 429 11.40 17.58 -1.15
CA PHE A 429 12.47 18.50 -1.57
C PHE A 429 12.26 20.03 -1.37
N ALA A 430 12.92 20.57 -0.34
CA ALA A 430 13.10 22.01 -0.12
C ALA A 430 14.53 22.51 -0.44
N ILE A 431 15.28 21.82 -1.31
CA ILE A 431 16.62 22.21 -1.78
C ILE A 431 16.72 21.96 -3.30
N ASN A 432 16.50 23.01 -4.11
CA ASN A 432 17.00 23.18 -5.49
C ASN A 432 16.55 24.51 -6.15
N GLN A 433 16.34 25.57 -5.35
CA GLN A 433 15.77 26.85 -5.79
C GLN A 433 16.80 28.00 -5.69
N PHE A 434 18.01 27.82 -6.24
CA PHE A 434 19.04 28.88 -6.25
C PHE A 434 19.96 28.92 -7.50
N GLU A 435 19.84 27.99 -8.45
CA GLU A 435 20.70 27.91 -9.64
C GLU A 435 19.92 27.96 -10.98
N ARG A 436 18.82 28.73 -11.05
CA ARG A 436 18.05 28.91 -12.31
C ARG A 436 17.73 30.35 -12.73
N ASP A 437 18.21 31.36 -11.99
CA ASP A 437 18.00 32.77 -12.35
C ASP A 437 19.10 33.33 -13.29
N ILE A 438 20.05 32.50 -13.72
CA ILE A 438 21.07 32.84 -14.74
C ILE A 438 21.00 31.85 -15.91
N LEU A 439 19.97 31.99 -16.76
CA LEU A 439 19.99 31.61 -18.19
C LEU A 439 18.66 32.00 -18.90
N SER A 440 18.35 33.29 -18.96
CA SER A 440 17.24 33.81 -19.77
C SER A 440 17.67 35.03 -20.60
N PHE A 441 17.99 34.82 -21.88
CA PHE A 441 17.99 35.88 -22.90
C PHE A 441 18.07 35.30 -24.33
N SER A 442 17.33 35.93 -25.26
CA SER A 442 17.34 35.69 -26.73
C SER A 442 16.77 34.31 -27.20
N THR A 443 16.09 34.16 -28.34
CA THR A 443 15.62 35.16 -29.33
C THR A 443 14.31 34.69 -30.02
N GLU A 444 13.70 35.55 -30.84
CA GLU A 444 12.37 35.34 -31.46
C GLU A 444 12.35 34.57 -32.81
N LYS A 445 11.16 34.02 -33.13
CA LYS A 445 10.48 33.94 -34.45
C LYS A 445 11.21 33.45 -35.72
N ALA A 446 10.59 32.47 -36.40
CA ALA A 446 10.47 32.46 -37.87
C ALA A 446 9.24 31.67 -38.35
N THR A 447 8.65 32.07 -39.49
CA THR A 447 7.57 31.38 -40.25
C THR A 447 7.71 31.78 -41.74
N CYS A 448 7.04 31.22 -42.75
CA CYS A 448 6.01 30.16 -42.82
C CYS A 448 6.11 29.45 -44.20
N GLY A 449 5.35 28.37 -44.45
CA GLY A 449 5.26 27.76 -45.79
C GLY A 449 4.28 26.59 -45.90
N VAL A 450 3.44 26.58 -46.93
CA VAL A 450 2.39 25.56 -47.19
C VAL A 450 2.38 25.19 -48.67
N SER A 451 2.15 23.91 -48.99
CA SER A 451 1.68 23.49 -50.31
C SER A 451 0.88 22.18 -50.24
N GLN A 452 -0.35 22.18 -50.75
CA GLN A 452 -1.20 20.98 -50.88
C GLN A 452 -0.91 20.22 -52.19
N LEU A 453 -1.34 18.95 -52.25
CA LEU A 453 -1.72 18.31 -53.52
C LEU A 453 -3.01 17.50 -53.32
N VAL A 454 -3.89 17.50 -54.32
CA VAL A 454 -5.20 16.83 -54.28
C VAL A 454 -5.39 15.98 -55.54
N VAL A 455 -5.79 14.72 -55.36
CA VAL A 455 -6.28 13.80 -56.41
C VAL A 455 -7.52 13.08 -55.88
N LYS A 456 -8.45 12.64 -56.75
CA LYS A 456 -9.81 12.23 -56.38
C LYS A 456 -10.37 11.11 -57.27
N ILE A 457 -11.22 10.24 -56.70
CA ILE A 457 -12.32 9.46 -57.36
C ILE A 457 -11.82 8.28 -58.26
N PRO A 458 -12.56 7.15 -58.49
CA PRO A 458 -14.00 6.83 -58.26
C PRO A 458 -14.33 5.61 -57.35
N LEU A 459 -15.59 5.13 -57.45
CA LEU A 459 -16.35 4.18 -56.59
C LEU A 459 -16.83 2.93 -57.39
N PHE A 460 -17.63 2.05 -56.74
CA PHE A 460 -18.33 0.82 -57.22
C PHE A 460 -17.50 -0.49 -57.16
N VAL A 461 -18.04 -1.70 -57.00
CA VAL A 461 -19.41 -2.27 -57.21
C VAL A 461 -19.98 -2.96 -55.93
N ALA A 462 -21.23 -3.44 -55.96
CA ALA A 462 -22.03 -3.87 -54.80
C ALA A 462 -22.28 -5.39 -54.65
N VAL A 463 -22.63 -5.79 -53.42
CA VAL A 463 -23.50 -6.90 -52.96
C VAL A 463 -23.48 -8.26 -53.70
N LEU A 464 -23.20 -9.31 -52.93
CA LEU A 464 -23.92 -10.59 -53.00
C LEU A 464 -24.15 -11.12 -51.57
N ALA A 465 -25.37 -11.57 -51.28
CA ALA A 465 -25.74 -12.11 -49.96
C ALA A 465 -26.07 -13.59 -50.05
N ILE A 466 -25.52 -14.40 -49.15
CA ILE A 466 -25.87 -15.82 -48.97
C ILE A 466 -26.21 -16.02 -47.50
N SER A 467 -27.51 -16.16 -47.21
CA SER A 467 -28.04 -16.33 -45.86
C SER A 467 -27.82 -17.76 -45.35
N TRP A 468 -27.03 -17.92 -44.29
CA TRP A 468 -27.01 -19.14 -43.48
C TRP A 468 -27.88 -18.92 -42.22
N PRO A 469 -28.61 -19.95 -41.74
CA PRO A 469 -29.50 -19.79 -40.58
C PRO A 469 -28.68 -19.61 -39.30
N THR A 470 -28.78 -18.42 -38.68
CA THR A 470 -28.21 -18.17 -37.36
C THR A 470 -28.95 -19.01 -36.30
N PRO A 471 -28.24 -19.73 -35.41
CA PRO A 471 -28.89 -20.48 -34.33
C PRO A 471 -29.65 -19.52 -33.40
N MET A 472 -30.87 -19.90 -33.02
CA MET A 472 -31.83 -19.06 -32.29
C MET A 472 -31.50 -18.98 -30.79
N SER A 473 -30.40 -18.30 -30.44
CA SER A 473 -29.99 -18.06 -29.04
C SER A 473 -29.28 -16.72 -28.77
N THR A 474 -28.85 -15.98 -29.80
CA THR A 474 -27.98 -14.80 -29.65
C THR A 474 -28.67 -13.52 -29.15
N HIS A 475 -29.99 -13.40 -29.34
CA HIS A 475 -30.72 -12.16 -29.02
C HIS A 475 -30.82 -11.85 -27.52
N SER A 476 -30.94 -12.85 -26.63
CA SER A 476 -31.10 -12.60 -25.18
C SER A 476 -29.86 -11.97 -24.54
N ASN A 477 -28.67 -12.48 -24.89
CA ASN A 477 -27.39 -12.05 -24.33
C ASN A 477 -27.05 -10.60 -24.76
N THR A 478 -27.27 -10.25 -26.02
CA THR A 478 -27.07 -8.87 -26.53
C THR A 478 -27.99 -7.86 -25.84
N THR A 479 -29.25 -8.23 -25.60
CA THR A 479 -30.21 -7.41 -24.85
C THR A 479 -29.79 -7.25 -23.39
N PHE A 480 -29.34 -8.33 -22.74
CA PHE A 480 -28.80 -8.29 -21.37
C PHE A 480 -27.61 -7.33 -21.24
N LYS A 481 -26.58 -7.48 -22.09
CA LYS A 481 -25.39 -6.62 -22.10
C LYS A 481 -25.72 -5.14 -22.34
N THR A 482 -26.67 -4.87 -23.24
CA THR A 482 -27.18 -3.51 -23.49
C THR A 482 -27.85 -2.93 -22.24
N ALA A 483 -28.67 -3.71 -21.55
CA ALA A 483 -29.36 -3.30 -20.33
C ALA A 483 -28.41 -3.10 -19.13
N LEU A 484 -27.34 -3.92 -18.99
CA LEU A 484 -26.28 -3.68 -18.01
C LEU A 484 -25.65 -2.29 -18.21
N SER A 485 -25.22 -2.02 -19.45
CA SER A 485 -24.59 -0.75 -19.81
C SER A 485 -25.54 0.44 -19.64
N GLN A 486 -26.81 0.32 -20.06
CA GLN A 486 -27.81 1.39 -19.95
C GLN A 486 -28.22 1.67 -18.50
N PHE A 487 -28.32 0.64 -17.65
CA PHE A 487 -28.52 0.85 -16.21
C PHE A 487 -27.34 1.61 -15.59
N GLY A 488 -26.10 1.20 -15.88
CA GLY A 488 -24.90 1.85 -15.37
C GLY A 488 -24.83 3.34 -15.73
N ARG A 489 -25.03 3.67 -17.01
CA ARG A 489 -25.05 5.07 -17.47
C ARG A 489 -26.19 5.88 -16.84
N LYS A 490 -27.39 5.31 -16.65
CA LYS A 490 -28.51 5.97 -15.95
C LYS A 490 -28.19 6.25 -14.48
N ILE A 491 -27.76 5.25 -13.71
CA ILE A 491 -27.49 5.42 -12.28
C ILE A 491 -26.29 6.34 -12.03
N PHE A 492 -25.26 6.26 -12.87
CA PHE A 492 -24.13 7.18 -12.82
C PHE A 492 -24.56 8.63 -13.08
N ASN A 493 -25.42 8.86 -14.08
CA ASN A 493 -25.98 10.18 -14.38
C ASN A 493 -26.80 10.73 -13.21
N GLU A 494 -27.71 9.93 -12.63
CA GLU A 494 -28.53 10.37 -11.49
C GLU A 494 -27.71 10.64 -10.22
N ILE A 495 -26.62 9.90 -10.00
CA ILE A 495 -25.68 10.17 -8.90
C ILE A 495 -24.97 11.52 -9.13
N GLN A 496 -24.42 11.76 -10.33
CA GLN A 496 -23.78 13.04 -10.69
C GLN A 496 -24.76 14.22 -10.57
N LEU A 497 -25.98 14.09 -11.10
CA LEU A 497 -27.05 15.10 -10.97
C LEU A 497 -27.57 15.31 -9.54
N SER A 498 -27.22 14.43 -8.60
CA SER A 498 -27.59 14.56 -7.17
C SER A 498 -26.53 15.24 -6.31
N ARG A 499 -25.35 15.57 -6.87
CA ARG A 499 -24.17 16.05 -6.14
C ARG A 499 -23.45 17.20 -6.85
N ASN A 500 -22.36 17.67 -6.25
CA ASN A 500 -21.50 18.70 -6.82
C ASN A 500 -20.64 18.09 -7.96
N GLU A 501 -20.41 18.83 -9.04
CA GLU A 501 -19.59 18.37 -10.19
C GLU A 501 -18.07 18.29 -9.87
N GLN A 502 -17.67 18.59 -8.63
CA GLN A 502 -16.28 18.70 -8.17
C GLN A 502 -15.77 17.52 -7.33
N GLU A 503 -16.57 16.47 -7.09
CA GLU A 503 -16.13 15.26 -6.36
C GLU A 503 -15.59 14.18 -7.33
N ASN A 504 -14.51 13.49 -6.95
CA ASN A 504 -14.06 12.27 -7.64
C ASN A 504 -15.07 11.15 -7.39
N HIS A 505 -15.83 10.78 -8.42
CA HIS A 505 -16.89 9.78 -8.32
C HIS A 505 -16.39 8.40 -8.75
N ILE A 506 -16.81 7.36 -8.03
CA ILE A 506 -16.71 5.96 -8.48
C ILE A 506 -17.91 5.14 -7.99
N LEU A 507 -18.42 4.26 -8.84
CA LEU A 507 -19.33 3.19 -8.43
C LEU A 507 -19.08 1.91 -9.22
N SER A 508 -19.51 0.77 -8.68
CA SER A 508 -19.79 -0.42 -9.48
C SER A 508 -21.28 -0.44 -9.84
N PRO A 509 -21.67 -0.07 -11.08
CA PRO A 509 -23.05 -0.24 -11.50
C PRO A 509 -23.46 -1.71 -11.49
N PHE A 510 -22.52 -2.62 -11.81
CA PHE A 510 -22.76 -4.05 -11.86
C PHE A 510 -23.18 -4.64 -10.51
N ALA A 511 -22.47 -4.32 -9.41
CA ALA A 511 -22.83 -4.82 -8.08
C ALA A 511 -24.19 -4.28 -7.61
N ILE A 512 -24.50 -3.02 -7.89
CA ILE A 512 -25.83 -2.43 -7.60
C ILE A 512 -26.91 -3.18 -8.39
N GLN A 513 -26.68 -3.41 -9.69
CA GLN A 513 -27.64 -4.11 -10.55
C GLN A 513 -27.82 -5.58 -10.17
N ALA A 514 -26.76 -6.26 -9.71
CA ALA A 514 -26.84 -7.63 -9.19
C ALA A 514 -27.71 -7.72 -7.92
N CYS A 515 -27.54 -6.79 -6.96
CA CYS A 515 -28.45 -6.69 -5.79
C CYS A 515 -29.90 -6.47 -6.21
N LEU A 516 -30.15 -5.53 -7.12
CA LEU A 516 -31.50 -5.22 -7.61
C LEU A 516 -32.10 -6.34 -8.46
N ALA A 517 -31.30 -7.11 -9.19
CA ALA A 517 -31.73 -8.31 -9.90
C ALA A 517 -32.11 -9.43 -8.94
N MET A 518 -31.33 -9.66 -7.88
CA MET A 518 -31.70 -10.60 -6.80
C MET A 518 -33.00 -10.18 -6.08
N LEU A 519 -33.23 -8.88 -5.90
CA LEU A 519 -34.52 -8.35 -5.43
C LEU A 519 -35.64 -8.59 -6.46
N ARG A 520 -35.41 -8.36 -7.76
CA ARG A 520 -36.40 -8.63 -8.83
C ARG A 520 -36.82 -10.09 -8.84
N LEU A 521 -35.91 -11.06 -8.66
CA LEU A 521 -36.26 -12.49 -8.63
C LEU A 521 -37.28 -12.85 -7.53
N GLY A 522 -37.38 -12.06 -6.45
CA GLY A 522 -38.36 -12.25 -5.38
C GLY A 522 -39.59 -11.31 -5.46
N ALA A 523 -39.61 -10.39 -6.42
CA ALA A 523 -40.64 -9.36 -6.56
C ALA A 523 -41.80 -9.76 -7.49
N GLU A 524 -42.97 -9.18 -7.23
CA GLU A 524 -44.22 -9.38 -7.96
C GLU A 524 -44.91 -8.03 -8.25
N GLY A 525 -46.08 -8.09 -8.90
CA GLY A 525 -46.99 -6.95 -9.04
C GLY A 525 -46.37 -5.70 -9.70
N LYS A 526 -46.57 -4.53 -9.09
CA LYS A 526 -45.98 -3.26 -9.57
C LYS A 526 -44.50 -3.13 -9.22
N THR A 527 -44.10 -3.69 -8.08
CA THR A 527 -42.71 -3.70 -7.60
C THR A 527 -41.79 -4.42 -8.60
N ALA A 528 -42.24 -5.54 -9.18
CA ALA A 528 -41.57 -6.22 -10.28
C ALA A 528 -41.43 -5.34 -11.53
N GLN A 529 -42.51 -4.70 -11.97
CA GLN A 529 -42.52 -3.86 -13.17
C GLN A 529 -41.65 -2.61 -13.05
N GLU A 530 -41.58 -2.01 -11.86
CA GLU A 530 -40.70 -0.88 -11.58
C GLU A 530 -39.23 -1.30 -11.61
N LEU A 531 -38.90 -2.44 -10.98
CA LEU A 531 -37.55 -3.04 -11.07
C LEU A 531 -37.17 -3.40 -12.52
N GLU A 532 -38.08 -3.99 -13.31
CA GLU A 532 -37.84 -4.31 -14.73
C GLU A 532 -37.55 -3.08 -15.58
N ARG A 533 -38.31 -2.00 -15.41
CA ARG A 533 -38.11 -0.74 -16.13
C ARG A 533 -36.83 -0.03 -15.69
N GLY A 534 -36.58 0.04 -14.39
CA GLY A 534 -35.40 0.67 -13.80
C GLY A 534 -34.10 -0.05 -14.18
N LEU A 535 -34.10 -1.39 -14.09
CA LEU A 535 -32.97 -2.25 -14.50
C LEU A 535 -32.86 -2.44 -16.02
N ASN A 536 -33.81 -1.90 -16.79
CA ASN A 536 -33.83 -1.91 -18.25
C ASN A 536 -33.98 -3.32 -18.87
N PHE A 537 -34.70 -4.22 -18.19
CA PHE A 537 -35.01 -5.60 -18.61
C PHE A 537 -36.53 -5.86 -18.87
N PRO A 538 -37.30 -4.98 -19.53
CA PRO A 538 -38.78 -5.01 -19.53
C PRO A 538 -39.42 -6.31 -20.03
N ASP A 539 -38.79 -7.00 -20.98
CA ASP A 539 -39.33 -8.21 -21.61
C ASP A 539 -38.58 -9.50 -21.19
N MET A 540 -37.67 -9.41 -20.21
CA MET A 540 -36.83 -10.54 -19.80
C MET A 540 -37.47 -11.30 -18.64
N ASN A 541 -37.96 -12.51 -18.91
CA ASN A 541 -38.45 -13.39 -17.85
C ASN A 541 -37.34 -13.69 -16.81
N ILE A 542 -37.75 -13.93 -15.56
CA ILE A 542 -36.85 -14.11 -14.41
C ILE A 542 -35.84 -15.26 -14.58
N GLN A 543 -36.16 -16.31 -15.35
CA GLN A 543 -35.25 -17.43 -15.59
C GLN A 543 -34.15 -17.07 -16.60
N ASN A 544 -34.49 -16.33 -17.66
CA ASN A 544 -33.53 -15.77 -18.60
C ASN A 544 -32.64 -14.72 -17.93
N LEU A 545 -33.22 -13.87 -17.07
CA LEU A 545 -32.48 -12.89 -16.27
C LEU A 545 -31.44 -13.59 -15.37
N ALA A 546 -31.87 -14.61 -14.62
CA ALA A 546 -30.98 -15.39 -13.76
C ALA A 546 -29.89 -16.09 -14.58
N SER A 547 -30.23 -16.80 -15.67
CA SER A 547 -29.26 -17.52 -16.52
C SER A 547 -28.23 -16.60 -17.19
N ASN A 548 -28.62 -15.38 -17.58
CA ASN A 548 -27.69 -14.36 -18.06
C ASN A 548 -26.70 -13.91 -16.96
N TYR A 549 -27.17 -13.69 -15.72
CA TYR A 549 -26.29 -13.41 -14.58
C TYR A 549 -25.37 -14.60 -14.26
N HIS A 550 -25.86 -15.85 -14.31
CA HIS A 550 -25.02 -17.04 -14.16
C HIS A 550 -23.87 -17.05 -15.17
N THR A 551 -24.17 -16.85 -16.45
CA THR A 551 -23.18 -16.87 -17.54
C THR A 551 -22.08 -15.83 -17.33
N LEU A 552 -22.46 -14.63 -16.89
CA LEU A 552 -21.50 -13.56 -16.63
C LEU A 552 -20.70 -13.78 -15.34
N LEU A 553 -21.34 -14.21 -14.25
CA LEU A 553 -20.68 -14.49 -12.97
C LEU A 553 -19.73 -15.69 -13.07
N ALA A 554 -20.09 -16.73 -13.83
CA ALA A 554 -19.25 -17.91 -14.09
C ALA A 554 -17.87 -17.52 -14.66
N THR A 555 -17.83 -16.47 -15.51
CA THR A 555 -16.60 -15.95 -16.13
C THR A 555 -15.60 -15.42 -15.09
N TYR A 556 -16.07 -14.97 -13.93
CA TYR A 556 -15.26 -14.33 -12.89
C TYR A 556 -15.21 -15.12 -11.56
N GLN A 557 -15.91 -16.25 -11.44
CA GLN A 557 -15.90 -17.13 -10.26
C GLN A 557 -14.49 -17.65 -9.89
N GLN A 558 -13.61 -17.83 -10.88
CA GLN A 558 -12.22 -18.27 -10.70
C GLN A 558 -11.20 -17.15 -11.05
N GLY A 559 -11.67 -15.91 -11.18
CA GLY A 559 -10.85 -14.78 -11.61
C GLY A 559 -9.93 -14.26 -10.50
N VAL A 560 -8.62 -14.23 -10.73
CA VAL A 560 -7.66 -13.56 -9.81
C VAL A 560 -7.79 -12.03 -9.88
N THR A 561 -8.14 -11.50 -11.05
CA THR A 561 -8.17 -10.06 -11.37
C THR A 561 -9.46 -9.37 -10.94
N LEU A 562 -10.59 -10.07 -11.00
CA LEU A 562 -11.91 -9.57 -10.66
C LEU A 562 -12.68 -10.65 -9.90
N LYS A 563 -12.92 -10.40 -8.61
CA LYS A 563 -13.72 -11.25 -7.72
C LYS A 563 -15.12 -10.64 -7.62
N ILE A 564 -16.16 -11.46 -7.78
CA ILE A 564 -17.55 -11.07 -7.54
C ILE A 564 -18.18 -12.12 -6.63
N ALA A 565 -18.80 -11.67 -5.54
CA ALA A 565 -19.46 -12.53 -4.57
C ALA A 565 -20.83 -11.95 -4.19
N ASN A 566 -21.83 -12.80 -4.05
CA ASN A 566 -23.16 -12.42 -3.58
C ASN A 566 -23.45 -13.12 -2.25
N LYS A 567 -24.27 -12.50 -1.40
CA LYS A 567 -24.73 -13.10 -0.14
C LYS A 567 -26.15 -12.66 0.18
N ILE A 568 -26.94 -13.59 0.72
CA ILE A 568 -28.23 -13.29 1.33
C ILE A 568 -28.24 -13.80 2.76
N TYR A 569 -28.47 -12.88 3.70
CA TYR A 569 -28.71 -13.16 5.09
C TYR A 569 -30.20 -13.16 5.36
N VAL A 570 -30.67 -14.08 6.20
CA VAL A 570 -32.08 -14.29 6.51
C VAL A 570 -32.24 -14.30 8.03
N LYS A 571 -33.37 -13.80 8.55
CA LYS A 571 -33.60 -13.80 10.00
C LYS A 571 -33.58 -15.22 10.56
N GLN A 572 -33.06 -15.40 11.77
CA GLN A 572 -33.12 -16.68 12.47
C GLN A 572 -34.57 -17.20 12.53
N ASN A 573 -34.75 -18.48 12.19
CA ASN A 573 -36.04 -19.18 12.08
C ASN A 573 -36.99 -18.70 10.95
N GLU A 574 -36.50 -17.88 10.00
CA GLU A 574 -37.16 -17.64 8.70
C GLU A 574 -36.48 -18.48 7.61
N GLU A 575 -37.22 -18.83 6.57
CA GLU A 575 -36.68 -19.58 5.41
C GLU A 575 -37.04 -18.89 4.10
N LEU A 576 -36.12 -18.90 3.13
CA LEU A 576 -36.41 -18.48 1.77
C LEU A 576 -37.44 -19.39 1.11
N ASN A 577 -38.27 -18.82 0.24
CA ASN A 577 -39.08 -19.60 -0.69
C ASN A 577 -38.17 -20.51 -1.53
N LYS A 578 -38.56 -21.79 -1.72
CA LYS A 578 -37.72 -22.77 -2.42
C LYS A 578 -37.33 -22.30 -3.83
N ASN A 579 -38.29 -21.80 -4.61
CA ASN A 579 -38.03 -21.41 -6.01
C ASN A 579 -37.08 -20.22 -6.09
N TYR A 580 -37.20 -19.27 -5.15
CA TYR A 580 -36.31 -18.12 -5.04
C TYR A 580 -34.90 -18.54 -4.61
N ASN A 581 -34.77 -19.40 -3.59
CA ASN A 581 -33.48 -19.94 -3.16
C ASN A 581 -32.79 -20.76 -4.26
N ASP A 582 -33.53 -21.57 -5.01
CA ASP A 582 -32.99 -22.36 -6.13
C ASP A 582 -32.42 -21.43 -7.21
N LEU A 583 -33.16 -20.37 -7.59
CA LEU A 583 -32.69 -19.37 -8.55
C LEU A 583 -31.41 -18.67 -8.07
N LEU A 584 -31.36 -18.21 -6.82
CA LEU A 584 -30.17 -17.58 -6.23
C LEU A 584 -28.97 -18.53 -6.18
N SER A 585 -29.18 -19.77 -5.71
CA SER A 585 -28.13 -20.77 -5.52
C SER A 585 -27.52 -21.18 -6.85
N GLN A 586 -28.35 -21.41 -7.87
CA GLN A 586 -27.90 -21.84 -9.19
C GLN A 586 -27.28 -20.71 -10.00
N ASN A 587 -27.77 -19.47 -9.88
CA ASN A 587 -27.43 -18.40 -10.83
C ASN A 587 -26.59 -17.25 -10.27
N PHE A 588 -26.67 -16.99 -8.96
CA PHE A 588 -25.94 -15.90 -8.30
C PHE A 588 -24.82 -16.43 -7.38
N TYR A 589 -24.60 -17.75 -7.35
CA TYR A 589 -23.60 -18.43 -6.51
C TYR A 589 -23.73 -18.08 -5.02
N THR A 590 -24.97 -17.94 -4.53
CA THR A 590 -25.26 -17.54 -3.14
C THR A 590 -26.35 -18.38 -2.51
N THR A 591 -26.14 -18.75 -1.25
CA THR A 591 -27.10 -19.46 -0.40
C THR A 591 -27.47 -18.61 0.82
N ALA A 592 -28.66 -18.85 1.37
CA ALA A 592 -29.13 -18.20 2.59
C ALA A 592 -28.27 -18.60 3.80
N GLU A 593 -27.99 -17.63 4.66
CA GLU A 593 -27.43 -17.84 6.00
C GLU A 593 -28.32 -17.20 7.05
N ASN A 594 -28.76 -17.98 8.03
CA ASN A 594 -29.67 -17.53 9.07
C ASN A 594 -28.90 -16.84 10.21
N ILE A 595 -29.19 -15.56 10.45
CA ILE A 595 -28.57 -14.76 11.51
C ILE A 595 -29.61 -14.06 12.39
N ASP A 596 -29.24 -13.83 13.64
CA ASP A 596 -30.11 -13.20 14.62
C ASP A 596 -30.07 -11.66 14.53
N PHE A 597 -30.92 -11.10 13.67
CA PHE A 597 -31.12 -9.65 13.56
C PHE A 597 -31.65 -8.97 14.83
N THR A 598 -32.09 -9.71 15.86
CA THR A 598 -32.41 -9.10 17.17
C THR A 598 -31.15 -8.71 17.94
N LYS A 599 -30.03 -9.41 17.68
CA LYS A 599 -28.68 -9.04 18.13
C LYS A 599 -28.01 -8.17 17.06
N THR A 600 -28.52 -6.95 16.88
CA THR A 600 -28.07 -5.97 15.86
C THR A 600 -26.55 -5.90 15.72
N LYS A 601 -25.81 -5.75 16.83
CA LYS A 601 -24.34 -5.79 16.88
C LYS A 601 -23.70 -7.01 16.24
N ASN A 602 -24.22 -8.19 16.54
CA ASN A 602 -23.67 -9.46 16.06
C ASN A 602 -24.02 -9.68 14.58
N ALA A 603 -25.26 -9.36 14.17
CA ALA A 603 -25.67 -9.41 12.77
C ALA A 603 -24.88 -8.42 11.90
N THR A 604 -24.62 -7.22 12.42
CA THR A 604 -23.74 -6.21 11.81
C THR A 604 -22.34 -6.75 11.60
N LYS A 605 -21.74 -7.32 12.66
CA LYS A 605 -20.39 -7.89 12.59
C LYS A 605 -20.30 -9.01 11.56
N ILE A 606 -21.22 -9.98 11.56
CA ILE A 606 -21.23 -11.09 10.59
C ILE A 606 -21.29 -10.59 9.15
N ILE A 607 -22.12 -9.57 8.88
CA ILE A 607 -22.24 -8.98 7.55
C ILE A 607 -20.94 -8.26 7.17
N ASN A 608 -20.37 -7.44 8.06
CA ASN A 608 -19.11 -6.73 7.82
C ASN A 608 -17.93 -7.70 7.60
N ASP A 609 -17.76 -8.70 8.47
CA ASP A 609 -16.75 -9.76 8.35
C ASP A 609 -16.81 -10.44 6.96
N TRP A 610 -18.01 -10.70 6.46
CA TRP A 610 -18.17 -11.30 5.13
C TRP A 610 -17.71 -10.34 4.03
N ILE A 611 -18.09 -9.06 4.07
CA ILE A 611 -17.77 -8.09 3.01
C ILE A 611 -16.26 -7.77 3.00
N ALA A 612 -15.64 -7.69 4.19
CA ALA A 612 -14.19 -7.66 4.36
C ALA A 612 -13.51 -8.82 3.61
N SER A 613 -13.97 -10.05 3.88
CA SER A 613 -13.42 -11.28 3.29
C SER A 613 -13.59 -11.41 1.77
N LYS A 614 -14.48 -10.61 1.15
CA LYS A 614 -14.75 -10.66 -0.30
C LYS A 614 -14.15 -9.49 -1.06
N THR A 615 -13.47 -8.59 -0.36
CA THR A 615 -12.86 -7.40 -0.94
C THR A 615 -11.38 -7.25 -0.59
N ASP A 616 -10.74 -8.32 -0.13
CA ASP A 616 -9.35 -8.32 0.36
C ASP A 616 -9.14 -7.20 1.42
N ASN A 617 -10.14 -7.03 2.29
CA ASN A 617 -10.32 -5.93 3.25
C ASN A 617 -10.51 -4.52 2.66
N MET A 618 -10.47 -4.32 1.34
CA MET A 618 -10.76 -3.00 0.73
C MET A 618 -12.12 -2.43 1.17
N ILE A 619 -13.07 -3.27 1.58
CA ILE A 619 -14.42 -2.90 2.01
C ILE A 619 -14.82 -3.76 3.25
N GLU A 620 -14.48 -3.33 4.47
CA GLU A 620 -14.78 -4.03 5.74
C GLU A 620 -16.15 -3.72 6.40
N ASN A 621 -16.45 -2.48 6.79
CA ASN A 621 -17.62 -2.11 7.63
C ASN A 621 -18.96 -1.76 6.90
N LEU A 622 -19.51 -2.56 5.95
CA LEU A 622 -20.65 -2.15 5.07
C LEU A 622 -22.08 -2.24 5.67
N ILE A 623 -22.22 -2.41 6.97
CA ILE A 623 -23.33 -1.85 7.75
C ILE A 623 -22.88 -1.53 9.19
N SER A 624 -23.80 -0.96 9.94
CA SER A 624 -23.75 -0.66 11.37
C SER A 624 -24.98 -1.25 12.08
N GLU A 625 -25.01 -1.05 13.39
CA GLU A 625 -26.16 -1.44 14.21
C GLU A 625 -27.46 -0.71 13.80
N ASP A 626 -27.45 0.59 13.46
CA ASP A 626 -28.69 1.30 13.05
C ASP A 626 -29.20 0.91 11.65
N ASN A 627 -28.34 0.34 10.80
CA ASN A 627 -28.76 -0.23 9.51
C ASN A 627 -29.50 -1.59 9.69
N ILE A 628 -29.54 -2.15 10.90
CA ILE A 628 -30.28 -3.38 11.24
C ILE A 628 -31.30 -3.09 12.36
N THR A 629 -32.56 -3.40 12.11
CA THR A 629 -33.56 -3.48 13.20
C THR A 629 -33.84 -4.94 13.59
N PRO A 630 -34.37 -5.22 14.79
CA PRO A 630 -34.93 -6.52 15.14
C PRO A 630 -36.08 -7.00 14.23
N PHE A 631 -36.64 -6.10 13.41
CA PHE A 631 -37.67 -6.40 12.41
C PHE A 631 -37.09 -6.76 11.03
N THR A 632 -35.79 -6.59 10.80
CA THR A 632 -35.10 -6.99 9.57
C THR A 632 -35.35 -8.46 9.27
N LYS A 633 -35.82 -8.75 8.05
CA LYS A 633 -36.18 -10.11 7.61
C LYS A 633 -35.09 -10.75 6.74
N LEU A 634 -34.50 -9.95 5.84
CA LEU A 634 -33.39 -10.35 4.97
C LEU A 634 -32.38 -9.20 4.83
N TYR A 635 -31.16 -9.52 4.44
CA TYR A 635 -30.16 -8.56 3.95
C TYR A 635 -29.50 -9.12 2.68
N ILE A 636 -29.43 -8.35 1.60
CA ILE A 636 -28.86 -8.77 0.30
C ILE A 636 -27.59 -7.98 -0.01
N LEU A 637 -26.56 -8.67 -0.45
CA LEU A 637 -25.22 -8.15 -0.70
C LEU A 637 -24.69 -8.63 -2.05
N SER A 638 -24.01 -7.72 -2.76
CA SER A 638 -23.12 -8.03 -3.87
C SER A 638 -21.83 -7.26 -3.64
N ALA A 639 -20.74 -8.00 -3.44
CA ALA A 639 -19.41 -7.49 -3.25
C ALA A 639 -18.60 -7.73 -4.54
N ILE A 640 -17.87 -6.70 -4.97
CA ILE A 640 -17.03 -6.73 -6.16
C ILE A 640 -15.67 -6.15 -5.82
N HIS A 641 -14.61 -6.82 -6.28
CA HIS A 641 -13.24 -6.44 -5.99
C HIS A 641 -12.36 -6.63 -7.21
N PHE A 642 -11.77 -5.54 -7.67
CA PHE A 642 -10.82 -5.52 -8.78
C PHE A 642 -9.40 -5.36 -8.26
N LYS A 643 -8.49 -6.17 -8.80
CA LYS A 643 -7.07 -6.23 -8.45
C LYS A 643 -6.27 -6.65 -9.69
N GLY A 644 -5.93 -5.69 -10.55
CA GLY A 644 -5.41 -5.97 -11.89
C GLY A 644 -4.14 -5.21 -12.22
N LYS A 645 -3.15 -5.94 -12.72
CA LYS A 645 -1.88 -5.40 -13.22
C LYS A 645 -2.04 -4.90 -14.65
N TRP A 646 -1.38 -3.83 -15.05
CA TRP A 646 -1.38 -3.45 -16.47
C TRP A 646 -0.67 -4.51 -17.32
N ALA A 647 -1.17 -4.76 -18.53
CA ALA A 647 -0.44 -5.56 -19.52
C ALA A 647 0.78 -4.80 -20.08
N THR A 648 0.78 -3.46 -19.99
CA THR A 648 1.97 -2.62 -20.09
C THR A 648 1.98 -1.65 -18.93
N ALA A 649 2.84 -1.89 -17.95
CA ALA A 649 3.03 -1.00 -16.81
C ALA A 649 3.70 0.33 -17.21
N PHE A 650 3.45 1.37 -16.43
CA PHE A 650 4.19 2.62 -16.50
C PHE A 650 5.53 2.43 -15.77
N PRO A 651 6.67 2.86 -16.33
CA PRO A 651 7.93 2.88 -15.59
C PRO A 651 7.85 3.90 -14.44
N GLN A 652 8.17 3.48 -13.22
CA GLN A 652 8.04 4.32 -12.01
C GLN A 652 8.98 5.53 -12.04
N GLU A 653 10.15 5.39 -12.67
CA GLU A 653 11.12 6.44 -12.97
C GLU A 653 10.61 7.47 -13.99
N SER A 654 9.51 7.17 -14.70
CA SER A 654 8.84 8.09 -15.62
C SER A 654 7.64 8.82 -14.98
N THR A 655 7.22 8.44 -13.77
CA THR A 655 6.25 9.23 -12.99
C THR A 655 6.90 10.53 -12.53
N THR A 656 6.26 11.67 -12.82
CA THR A 656 6.77 13.00 -12.46
C THR A 656 5.63 13.92 -12.02
N GLU A 657 5.92 14.95 -11.22
CA GLU A 657 4.92 16.01 -10.99
C GLU A 657 4.58 16.72 -12.31
N ASN A 658 3.30 16.73 -12.67
CA ASN A 658 2.81 17.52 -13.79
C ASN A 658 1.49 18.22 -13.40
N TYR A 659 1.10 19.23 -14.18
CA TYR A 659 -0.13 19.96 -13.94
C TYR A 659 -1.36 19.15 -14.32
N PHE A 660 -2.39 19.23 -13.49
CA PHE A 660 -3.75 18.78 -13.79
C PHE A 660 -4.70 19.98 -13.69
N TYR A 661 -5.31 20.36 -14.81
CA TYR A 661 -6.23 21.48 -14.94
C TYR A 661 -7.64 21.02 -14.56
N MET A 662 -8.06 21.31 -13.32
CA MET A 662 -9.38 20.93 -12.78
C MET A 662 -10.51 21.70 -13.50
N ASP A 663 -10.22 22.94 -13.91
CA ASP A 663 -10.98 23.70 -14.90
C ASP A 663 -10.02 24.65 -15.66
N SER A 664 -10.55 25.45 -16.60
CA SER A 664 -9.79 26.40 -17.43
C SER A 664 -9.11 27.54 -16.67
N LYS A 665 -9.27 27.64 -15.34
CA LYS A 665 -8.66 28.64 -14.46
C LYS A 665 -7.89 28.02 -13.29
N HIS A 666 -8.32 26.86 -12.79
CA HIS A 666 -7.74 26.20 -11.62
C HIS A 666 -6.99 24.93 -12.02
N PHE A 667 -5.73 24.85 -11.61
CA PHE A 667 -4.89 23.65 -11.77
C PHE A 667 -4.21 23.28 -10.46
N THR A 668 -3.97 21.99 -10.30
CA THR A 668 -3.17 21.41 -9.21
C THR A 668 -1.97 20.66 -9.79
N LYS A 669 -1.07 20.16 -8.94
CA LYS A 669 -0.02 19.22 -9.33
C LYS A 669 -0.46 17.80 -8.97
N VAL A 670 -0.23 16.86 -9.88
CA VAL A 670 -0.44 15.43 -9.64
C VAL A 670 0.82 14.65 -9.99
N GLN A 671 0.97 13.46 -9.39
CA GLN A 671 1.95 12.48 -9.85
C GLN A 671 1.46 11.91 -11.18
N MET A 672 2.03 12.38 -12.28
CA MET A 672 1.66 12.02 -13.64
C MET A 672 2.56 10.87 -14.11
N MET A 673 1.98 9.68 -14.19
CA MET A 673 2.62 8.48 -14.71
C MET A 673 2.77 8.61 -16.22
N LYS A 674 3.88 8.15 -16.79
CA LYS A 674 4.17 8.26 -18.23
C LYS A 674 4.61 6.91 -18.81
N VAL A 675 4.03 6.50 -19.94
CA VAL A 675 4.42 5.27 -20.65
C VAL A 675 4.31 5.44 -22.16
N ARG A 676 5.29 4.93 -22.91
CA ARG A 676 5.26 4.86 -24.37
C ARG A 676 5.09 3.42 -24.83
N SER A 677 3.98 3.10 -25.49
CA SER A 677 3.66 1.74 -25.96
C SER A 677 2.62 1.75 -27.08
N GLN A 678 2.16 0.57 -27.49
CA GLN A 678 1.07 0.34 -28.42
C GLN A 678 -0.25 0.11 -27.66
N PHE A 679 -1.20 1.04 -27.75
CA PHE A 679 -2.52 0.91 -27.12
C PHE A 679 -3.65 1.13 -28.14
N LYS A 680 -4.81 0.51 -27.91
CA LYS A 680 -6.01 0.79 -28.70
C LYS A 680 -6.50 2.20 -28.37
N PHE A 681 -6.59 3.06 -29.38
CA PHE A 681 -6.90 4.47 -29.23
C PHE A 681 -7.80 4.96 -30.39
N GLY A 682 -8.57 6.02 -30.14
CA GLY A 682 -9.35 6.69 -31.18
C GLY A 682 -10.00 7.99 -30.71
N PHE A 683 -10.26 8.88 -31.67
CA PHE A 683 -11.07 10.08 -31.48
C PHE A 683 -12.56 9.72 -31.54
N ILE A 684 -13.38 10.42 -30.76
CA ILE A 684 -14.84 10.27 -30.73
C ILE A 684 -15.46 11.64 -31.01
N ASP A 685 -15.70 11.92 -32.29
CA ASP A 685 -16.27 13.19 -32.77
C ASP A 685 -17.65 13.46 -32.16
N GLU A 686 -18.47 12.42 -31.93
CA GLU A 686 -19.80 12.60 -31.34
C GLU A 686 -19.72 13.14 -29.90
N LEU A 687 -18.65 12.79 -29.16
CA LEU A 687 -18.41 13.25 -27.79
C LEU A 687 -17.60 14.54 -27.75
N GLU A 688 -16.76 14.82 -28.75
CA GLU A 688 -15.67 15.81 -28.71
C GLU A 688 -14.58 15.40 -27.69
N SER A 689 -14.16 14.14 -27.76
CA SER A 689 -13.22 13.51 -26.83
C SER A 689 -12.29 12.53 -27.53
N SER A 690 -11.18 12.21 -26.89
CA SER A 690 -10.28 11.11 -27.25
C SER A 690 -10.45 9.95 -26.27
N ALA A 691 -10.31 8.71 -26.73
CA ALA A 691 -10.46 7.51 -25.88
C ALA A 691 -9.31 6.52 -26.01
N LEU A 692 -8.95 5.92 -24.87
CA LEU A 692 -7.82 5.01 -24.68
C LEU A 692 -8.28 3.76 -23.93
N LEU A 693 -7.79 2.60 -24.36
CA LEU A 693 -7.91 1.34 -23.61
C LEU A 693 -6.54 0.90 -23.08
N LEU A 694 -6.42 0.82 -21.75
CA LEU A 694 -5.29 0.23 -21.03
C LEU A 694 -5.65 -1.19 -20.59
N PRO A 695 -5.18 -2.24 -21.29
CA PRO A 695 -5.51 -3.63 -20.95
C PRO A 695 -4.83 -4.09 -19.67
N TYR A 696 -5.51 -4.93 -18.90
CA TYR A 696 -4.97 -5.58 -17.70
C TYR A 696 -4.43 -6.98 -18.04
N LYS A 697 -3.24 -7.29 -17.50
CA LYS A 697 -2.51 -8.52 -17.74
C LYS A 697 -3.33 -9.75 -17.35
N ASP A 698 -3.18 -10.82 -18.14
CA ASP A 698 -3.74 -12.15 -17.88
C ASP A 698 -5.27 -12.14 -17.67
N SER A 699 -5.99 -11.19 -18.31
CA SER A 699 -7.43 -10.98 -18.16
C SER A 699 -8.10 -10.45 -19.43
N ASN A 700 -9.44 -10.55 -19.50
CA ASN A 700 -10.27 -9.96 -20.54
C ASN A 700 -10.75 -8.52 -20.20
N LEU A 701 -10.03 -7.84 -19.31
CA LEU A 701 -10.43 -6.56 -18.72
C LEU A 701 -9.51 -5.42 -19.18
N SER A 702 -10.05 -4.22 -19.30
CA SER A 702 -9.30 -3.00 -19.62
C SER A 702 -9.85 -1.80 -18.84
N MET A 703 -8.98 -0.85 -18.48
CA MET A 703 -9.42 0.49 -18.14
C MET A 703 -9.66 1.26 -19.44
N LEU A 704 -10.91 1.67 -19.65
CA LEU A 704 -11.28 2.70 -20.61
C LEU A 704 -11.11 4.06 -19.96
N ILE A 705 -10.47 4.99 -20.67
CA ILE A 705 -10.44 6.41 -20.35
C ILE A 705 -11.08 7.17 -21.52
N ILE A 706 -11.99 8.09 -21.22
CA ILE A 706 -12.53 9.07 -22.18
C ILE A 706 -12.14 10.46 -21.67
N LEU A 707 -11.19 11.06 -22.37
CA LEU A 707 -10.62 12.38 -22.11
C LEU A 707 -11.27 13.40 -23.07
N PRO A 708 -11.98 14.42 -22.60
CA PRO A 708 -12.50 15.49 -23.46
C PRO A 708 -11.39 16.16 -24.31
N ASN A 709 -11.77 16.82 -25.40
CA ASN A 709 -10.81 17.64 -26.18
C ASN A 709 -10.64 19.06 -25.60
N ALA A 710 -11.36 19.40 -24.52
CA ALA A 710 -11.32 20.69 -23.84
C ALA A 710 -11.40 20.48 -22.33
N ILE A 711 -10.63 21.27 -21.55
CA ILE A 711 -10.47 21.13 -20.10
C ILE A 711 -11.83 21.04 -19.36
N ASP A 712 -12.73 21.99 -19.62
CA ASP A 712 -14.07 22.06 -19.00
C ASP A 712 -15.09 21.08 -19.64
N GLY A 713 -14.63 20.15 -20.49
CA GLY A 713 -15.48 19.33 -21.35
C GLY A 713 -16.18 18.15 -20.65
N LEU A 714 -15.81 17.80 -19.41
CA LEU A 714 -16.30 16.58 -18.77
C LEU A 714 -17.82 16.55 -18.62
N SER A 715 -18.41 17.61 -18.07
CA SER A 715 -19.87 17.71 -17.89
C SER A 715 -20.63 17.60 -19.23
N LYS A 716 -20.02 18.06 -20.33
CA LYS A 716 -20.55 17.91 -21.70
C LYS A 716 -20.49 16.46 -22.20
N ILE A 717 -19.38 15.73 -21.98
CA ILE A 717 -19.31 14.32 -22.40
C ILE A 717 -20.23 13.43 -21.54
N LEU A 718 -20.38 13.70 -20.25
CA LEU A 718 -21.28 12.94 -19.37
C LEU A 718 -22.74 13.05 -19.84
N LYS A 719 -23.22 14.28 -20.09
CA LYS A 719 -24.59 14.54 -20.59
C LYS A 719 -24.86 13.88 -21.95
N LYS A 720 -23.84 13.75 -22.81
CA LYS A 720 -23.93 12.97 -24.05
C LYS A 720 -23.97 11.46 -23.77
N LEU A 721 -23.04 10.94 -22.95
CA LEU A 721 -22.88 9.52 -22.63
C LEU A 721 -24.14 8.87 -22.05
N THR A 722 -24.97 9.62 -21.30
CA THR A 722 -26.25 9.15 -20.76
C THR A 722 -27.21 8.60 -21.83
N ASN A 723 -27.13 9.12 -23.06
CA ASN A 723 -28.01 8.74 -24.17
C ASN A 723 -27.33 7.84 -25.22
N LEU A 724 -26.05 7.49 -25.02
CA LEU A 724 -25.22 6.82 -26.01
C LEU A 724 -24.78 5.43 -25.55
N LYS A 725 -24.77 4.48 -26.48
CA LYS A 725 -24.25 3.14 -26.22
C LYS A 725 -22.72 3.17 -26.22
N LEU A 726 -22.13 3.01 -25.03
CA LEU A 726 -20.68 2.99 -24.83
C LEU A 726 -19.99 1.93 -25.71
N ALA A 727 -20.54 0.72 -25.76
CA ALA A 727 -20.07 -0.37 -26.63
C ALA A 727 -20.02 0.06 -28.11
N ASP A 728 -21.10 0.62 -28.66
CA ASP A 728 -21.18 1.05 -30.05
C ASP A 728 -20.21 2.20 -30.37
N ILE A 729 -19.83 3.03 -29.39
CA ILE A 729 -18.83 4.10 -29.57
C ILE A 729 -17.41 3.53 -29.57
N ILE A 730 -17.04 2.80 -28.52
CA ILE A 730 -15.66 2.30 -28.37
C ILE A 730 -15.34 1.26 -29.44
N SER A 731 -16.26 0.36 -29.77
CA SER A 731 -16.08 -0.63 -30.84
C SER A 731 -16.00 -0.03 -32.25
N ARG A 732 -16.59 1.17 -32.49
CA ARG A 732 -16.46 1.88 -33.79
C ARG A 732 -15.14 2.63 -33.90
N ASN A 733 -14.75 3.34 -32.85
CA ASN A 733 -13.70 4.37 -32.91
C ASN A 733 -12.34 3.88 -32.37
N VAL A 734 -12.31 3.02 -31.35
CA VAL A 734 -11.10 2.61 -30.61
C VAL A 734 -10.62 1.22 -31.08
N LYS A 735 -10.49 1.06 -32.40
CA LYS A 735 -10.24 -0.23 -33.07
C LYS A 735 -8.76 -0.61 -33.18
N TYR A 736 -7.91 0.37 -33.47
CA TYR A 736 -6.53 0.13 -33.89
C TYR A 736 -5.55 0.44 -32.77
N SER A 737 -4.53 -0.39 -32.62
CA SER A 737 -3.38 -0.05 -31.77
C SER A 737 -2.55 1.03 -32.44
N MET A 738 -2.17 2.06 -31.68
CA MET A 738 -1.29 3.14 -32.11
C MET A 738 -0.14 3.30 -31.14
N SER A 739 1.01 3.80 -31.64
CA SER A 739 2.11 4.19 -30.76
C SER A 739 1.74 5.49 -30.07
N LEU A 740 1.51 5.42 -28.76
CA LEU A 740 1.17 6.55 -27.93
C LEU A 740 2.29 6.87 -26.96
N ASP A 741 2.38 8.14 -26.61
CA ASP A 741 2.96 8.59 -25.35
C ASP A 741 1.79 8.89 -24.41
N VAL A 742 1.58 8.06 -23.38
CA VAL A 742 0.43 8.14 -22.47
C VAL A 742 0.87 8.78 -21.17
N HIS A 743 0.20 9.86 -20.78
CA HIS A 743 0.33 10.49 -19.46
C HIS A 743 -0.99 10.31 -18.69
N LEU A 744 -0.93 9.72 -17.49
CA LEU A 744 -2.09 9.42 -16.65
C LEU A 744 -1.81 9.77 -15.18
N PRO A 745 -2.70 10.50 -14.47
CA PRO A 745 -2.54 10.73 -13.05
C PRO A 745 -2.55 9.41 -12.25
N LYS A 746 -1.66 9.33 -11.26
CA LYS A 746 -1.72 8.37 -10.16
C LYS A 746 -2.73 8.89 -9.14
N PHE A 747 -3.80 8.15 -8.87
CA PHE A 747 -4.87 8.62 -7.99
C PHE A 747 -5.52 7.50 -7.19
N LYS A 748 -6.16 7.88 -6.09
CA LYS A 748 -7.07 7.02 -5.32
C LYS A 748 -8.41 7.73 -5.19
N ALA A 749 -9.51 7.03 -5.39
CA ALA A 749 -10.86 7.55 -5.17
C ALA A 749 -11.67 6.57 -4.32
N GLU A 750 -12.48 7.11 -3.41
CA GLU A 750 -13.42 6.37 -2.57
C GLU A 750 -14.75 7.12 -2.57
N PHE A 751 -15.86 6.38 -2.75
CA PHE A 751 -17.18 6.97 -2.83
C PHE A 751 -18.22 6.07 -2.14
N LYS A 752 -19.11 6.67 -1.36
CA LYS A 752 -20.06 6.00 -0.45
C LYS A 752 -21.40 6.74 -0.49
N ILE A 753 -22.47 6.04 -0.81
CA ILE A 753 -23.80 6.64 -1.09
C ILE A 753 -24.96 5.73 -0.63
N LYS A 754 -26.02 6.35 -0.09
CA LYS A 754 -27.34 5.72 0.04
C LYS A 754 -28.11 5.97 -1.27
N LEU A 755 -28.48 4.90 -1.96
CA LEU A 755 -29.09 4.95 -3.30
C LEU A 755 -30.61 5.05 -3.29
N SER A 756 -31.28 5.00 -2.13
CA SER A 756 -32.75 4.95 -2.04
C SER A 756 -33.44 6.05 -2.84
N ASP A 757 -32.97 7.31 -2.76
CA ASP A 757 -33.59 8.43 -3.48
C ASP A 757 -33.15 8.53 -4.95
N VAL A 758 -31.98 8.00 -5.29
CA VAL A 758 -31.52 7.81 -6.68
C VAL A 758 -32.41 6.78 -7.38
N LEU A 759 -32.70 5.66 -6.72
CA LEU A 759 -33.51 4.58 -7.28
C LEU A 759 -34.98 5.00 -7.43
N LYS A 760 -35.53 5.79 -6.49
CA LYS A 760 -36.85 6.44 -6.65
C LYS A 760 -36.89 7.34 -7.88
N LYS A 761 -35.88 8.20 -8.10
CA LYS A 761 -35.78 9.03 -9.32
C LYS A 761 -35.70 8.20 -10.60
N MET A 762 -35.04 7.04 -10.56
CA MET A 762 -35.00 6.04 -11.64
C MET A 762 -36.32 5.26 -11.82
N GLY A 763 -37.40 5.60 -11.10
CA GLY A 763 -38.72 4.99 -11.23
C GLY A 763 -38.92 3.69 -10.44
N MET A 764 -38.05 3.42 -9.45
CA MET A 764 -38.14 2.26 -8.55
C MET A 764 -38.54 2.71 -7.15
N GLU A 765 -39.84 2.99 -6.95
CA GLU A 765 -40.36 3.59 -5.71
C GLU A 765 -41.07 2.55 -4.82
N LYS A 766 -41.90 1.67 -5.40
CA LYS A 766 -42.78 0.74 -4.67
C LYS A 766 -42.02 -0.21 -3.75
N MET A 767 -40.81 -0.60 -4.13
CA MET A 767 -39.92 -1.40 -3.29
C MET A 767 -39.63 -0.78 -1.92
N PHE A 768 -39.61 0.55 -1.81
CA PHE A 768 -39.39 1.27 -0.55
C PHE A 768 -40.69 1.61 0.21
N SER A 769 -41.84 1.70 -0.47
CA SER A 769 -43.12 2.11 0.15
C SER A 769 -44.01 0.95 0.57
N SER A 770 -44.11 -0.08 -0.27
CA SER A 770 -45.16 -1.09 -0.24
C SER A 770 -44.76 -2.27 -1.12
N GLY A 771 -43.60 -2.87 -0.81
CA GLY A 771 -42.97 -3.88 -1.65
C GLY A 771 -43.80 -5.15 -1.79
N GLU A 772 -43.94 -5.62 -3.02
CA GLU A 772 -44.61 -6.89 -3.36
C GLU A 772 -43.56 -7.99 -3.48
N PHE A 773 -42.86 -8.30 -2.38
CA PHE A 773 -41.78 -9.32 -2.34
C PHE A 773 -42.26 -10.69 -1.82
N GLY A 774 -43.50 -11.08 -2.15
CA GLY A 774 -44.15 -12.29 -1.62
C GLY A 774 -43.41 -13.60 -1.90
N ASN A 775 -42.63 -13.64 -2.99
CA ASN A 775 -41.84 -14.82 -3.36
C ASN A 775 -40.48 -14.93 -2.67
N MET A 776 -40.09 -14.02 -1.76
CA MET A 776 -38.77 -14.13 -1.09
C MET A 776 -38.75 -15.16 0.05
N LEU A 777 -39.78 -15.22 0.89
CA LEU A 777 -39.84 -16.07 2.09
C LEU A 777 -40.90 -17.17 1.98
N LYS A 778 -40.82 -18.18 2.86
CA LYS A 778 -41.93 -19.13 3.12
C LYS A 778 -43.01 -18.55 4.04
N SER A 779 -42.64 -17.60 4.91
CA SER A 779 -43.56 -16.97 5.85
C SER A 779 -44.39 -15.87 5.16
N PRO A 780 -45.72 -15.84 5.33
CA PRO A 780 -46.55 -14.79 4.75
C PRO A 780 -46.39 -13.48 5.53
N GLY A 781 -46.11 -12.39 4.81
CA GLY A 781 -46.09 -11.04 5.38
C GLY A 781 -45.67 -9.99 4.37
N PRO A 782 -46.04 -8.71 4.56
CA PRO A 782 -45.53 -7.62 3.74
C PRO A 782 -44.03 -7.43 3.99
N LEU A 783 -43.29 -7.17 2.93
CA LEU A 783 -41.87 -6.88 2.95
C LEU A 783 -41.63 -5.59 2.16
N ALA A 784 -40.84 -4.67 2.70
CA ALA A 784 -40.37 -3.48 1.99
C ALA A 784 -38.86 -3.34 2.21
N LEU A 785 -38.18 -2.76 1.23
CA LEU A 785 -36.75 -2.47 1.32
C LEU A 785 -36.56 -1.17 2.11
N SER A 786 -35.79 -1.22 3.18
CA SER A 786 -35.46 -0.04 3.99
C SER A 786 -34.55 0.93 3.24
N GLU A 787 -33.43 0.43 2.71
CA GLU A 787 -32.44 1.22 2.00
C GLU A 787 -31.59 0.38 1.05
N VAL A 788 -30.87 1.07 0.14
CA VAL A 788 -29.77 0.49 -0.64
C VAL A 788 -28.52 1.31 -0.34
N ILE A 789 -27.44 0.62 0.03
CA ILE A 789 -26.13 1.19 0.32
C ILE A 789 -25.15 0.75 -0.77
N HIS A 790 -24.29 1.67 -1.22
CA HIS A 790 -23.17 1.35 -2.10
C HIS A 790 -21.91 2.10 -1.68
N GLN A 791 -20.77 1.40 -1.71
CA GLN A 791 -19.45 2.00 -1.64
C GLN A 791 -18.51 1.32 -2.64
N ALA A 792 -17.64 2.10 -3.25
CA ALA A 792 -16.57 1.64 -4.13
C ALA A 792 -15.26 2.37 -3.81
N SER A 793 -14.15 1.74 -4.17
CA SER A 793 -12.79 2.32 -4.08
C SER A 793 -11.99 1.90 -5.31
N ILE A 794 -11.10 2.77 -5.77
CA ILE A 794 -10.08 2.47 -6.78
C ILE A 794 -8.76 3.13 -6.38
N GLU A 795 -7.65 2.49 -6.73
CA GLU A 795 -6.29 3.01 -6.61
C GLU A 795 -5.55 2.72 -7.91
N VAL A 796 -5.23 3.77 -8.66
CA VAL A 796 -4.61 3.72 -9.99
C VAL A 796 -3.15 4.11 -9.84
N ASN A 797 -2.25 3.20 -10.18
CA ASN A 797 -0.81 3.37 -10.05
C ASN A 797 -0.06 2.82 -11.28
N GLU A 798 1.27 2.91 -11.22
CA GLU A 798 2.17 2.60 -12.33
C GLU A 798 2.12 1.14 -12.77
N GLU A 799 1.81 0.24 -11.84
CA GLU A 799 1.85 -1.20 -12.03
C GLU A 799 0.46 -1.81 -12.30
N GLY A 800 -0.61 -1.11 -11.90
CA GLY A 800 -1.97 -1.51 -12.21
C GLY A 800 -3.03 -0.67 -11.53
N THR A 801 -4.19 -1.30 -11.37
CA THR A 801 -5.13 -1.00 -10.30
C THR A 801 -4.91 -2.04 -9.19
N LYS A 802 -3.78 -1.86 -8.49
CA LYS A 802 -3.31 -2.44 -7.21
C LYS A 802 -3.27 -3.98 -7.06
N ALA A 803 -2.24 -4.65 -6.56
CA ALA A 803 -0.80 -4.42 -6.37
C ALA A 803 -0.13 -5.75 -5.93
N ALA A 804 1.17 -6.03 -6.10
CA ALA A 804 2.23 -5.29 -6.81
C ALA A 804 3.02 -6.21 -7.77
N ALA A 805 3.88 -5.69 -8.66
CA ALA A 805 4.61 -6.44 -9.68
C ALA A 805 6.09 -6.04 -9.86
N VAL A 806 6.88 -6.97 -10.41
CA VAL A 806 8.25 -6.77 -10.89
C VAL A 806 8.21 -6.24 -12.33
N ALA A 807 9.14 -5.34 -12.68
CA ALA A 807 9.26 -4.80 -14.02
C ALA A 807 9.71 -5.84 -15.06
N ALA A 808 9.23 -5.70 -16.29
CA ALA A 808 9.73 -6.39 -17.48
C ALA A 808 10.11 -5.31 -18.51
N ALA A 809 11.30 -5.44 -19.12
CA ALA A 809 11.85 -4.42 -20.00
C ALA A 809 11.79 -4.85 -21.48
N ASP A 810 10.76 -4.41 -22.20
CA ASP A 810 10.66 -4.61 -23.65
C ASP A 810 11.47 -3.55 -24.42
N VAL A 811 12.38 -4.02 -25.28
CA VAL A 811 13.29 -3.16 -26.05
C VAL A 811 12.65 -2.75 -27.38
N TYR A 812 12.13 -1.52 -27.44
CA TYR A 812 11.53 -0.98 -28.66
C TYR A 812 12.57 -0.53 -29.71
N LEU A 813 12.55 -1.20 -30.86
CA LEU A 813 13.28 -0.77 -32.07
C LEU A 813 12.76 0.58 -32.58
N ARG A 814 13.68 1.45 -33.00
CA ARG A 814 13.35 2.77 -33.58
C ARG A 814 12.65 2.60 -34.93
N SER A 815 11.42 3.09 -35.03
CA SER A 815 10.75 3.38 -36.31
C SER A 815 10.24 4.82 -36.32
N SER A 816 10.27 5.48 -37.48
CA SER A 816 9.96 6.91 -37.61
C SER A 816 8.47 7.17 -37.88
N LEU A 817 7.60 6.50 -37.12
CA LEU A 817 6.16 6.75 -37.15
C LEU A 817 5.80 7.96 -36.28
N PRO A 818 4.74 8.73 -36.62
CA PRO A 818 4.20 9.75 -35.74
C PRO A 818 3.67 9.10 -34.46
N ILE A 819 4.09 9.63 -33.31
CA ILE A 819 3.66 9.18 -31.98
C ILE A 819 2.65 10.20 -31.47
N PHE A 820 1.47 9.75 -31.07
CA PHE A 820 0.41 10.61 -30.54
C PHE A 820 0.54 10.75 -29.02
N ASP A 821 0.31 11.94 -28.48
CA ASP A 821 0.24 12.17 -27.04
C ASP A 821 -1.21 11.95 -26.55
N PHE A 822 -1.38 11.13 -25.52
CA PHE A 822 -2.62 11.02 -24.76
C PHE A 822 -2.37 11.53 -23.34
N ASN A 823 -2.71 12.78 -23.10
CA ASN A 823 -2.33 13.49 -21.88
C ASN A 823 -3.53 13.76 -20.99
N ALA A 824 -3.83 12.86 -20.04
CA ALA A 824 -5.00 12.93 -19.17
C ALA A 824 -4.84 13.95 -18.02
N ASN A 825 -4.50 15.18 -18.40
CA ASN A 825 -4.17 16.30 -17.51
C ASN A 825 -5.35 17.21 -17.16
N HIS A 826 -6.59 16.77 -17.38
CA HIS A 826 -7.81 17.51 -17.06
C HIS A 826 -9.01 16.54 -16.91
N PRO A 827 -10.15 16.95 -16.34
CA PRO A 827 -11.25 16.08 -15.96
C PRO A 827 -11.67 15.04 -17.01
N PHE A 828 -11.59 13.75 -16.64
CA PHE A 828 -11.88 12.63 -17.52
C PHE A 828 -12.85 11.61 -16.90
N TYR A 829 -13.57 10.90 -17.76
CA TYR A 829 -14.36 9.72 -17.40
C TYR A 829 -13.49 8.47 -17.53
N TYR A 830 -13.62 7.53 -16.60
CA TYR A 830 -12.97 6.21 -16.69
C TYR A 830 -13.94 5.08 -16.35
N ALA A 831 -13.67 3.89 -16.88
CA ALA A 831 -14.40 2.68 -16.54
C ALA A 831 -13.49 1.45 -16.61
N ILE A 832 -13.73 0.46 -15.75
CA ILE A 832 -13.17 -0.88 -15.88
C ILE A 832 -14.20 -1.73 -16.62
N ILE A 833 -13.86 -2.14 -17.84
CA ILE A 833 -14.73 -2.87 -18.76
C ILE A 833 -14.12 -4.23 -19.14
N ASN A 834 -14.93 -5.14 -19.66
CA ASN A 834 -14.45 -6.31 -20.40
C ASN A 834 -14.49 -6.09 -21.93
N ASP A 835 -14.09 -7.11 -22.71
CA ASP A 835 -14.18 -7.13 -24.18
C ASP A 835 -15.60 -6.92 -24.75
N ASP A 836 -16.65 -7.17 -23.96
CA ASP A 836 -18.05 -6.87 -24.32
C ASP A 836 -18.46 -5.41 -24.01
N PHE A 837 -17.52 -4.58 -23.52
CA PHE A 837 -17.72 -3.22 -23.03
C PHE A 837 -18.70 -3.11 -21.85
N ILE A 838 -18.89 -4.19 -21.07
CA ILE A 838 -19.72 -4.18 -19.85
C ILE A 838 -18.93 -3.45 -18.74
N PRO A 839 -19.47 -2.37 -18.15
CA PRO A 839 -18.80 -1.65 -17.07
C PRO A 839 -18.95 -2.36 -15.72
N PHE A 840 -17.85 -2.81 -15.15
CA PHE A 840 -17.79 -3.31 -13.77
C PHE A 840 -17.57 -2.21 -12.76
N PHE A 841 -16.79 -1.19 -13.12
CA PHE A 841 -16.61 0.06 -12.36
C PHE A 841 -16.67 1.24 -13.32
N GLU A 842 -17.23 2.36 -12.88
CA GLU A 842 -17.33 3.61 -13.63
C GLU A 842 -17.01 4.78 -12.70
N GLY A 843 -16.30 5.78 -13.20
CA GLY A 843 -15.88 6.93 -12.40
C GLY A 843 -15.52 8.18 -13.18
N THR A 844 -15.27 9.26 -12.46
CA THR A 844 -14.71 10.50 -12.99
C THR A 844 -13.57 10.97 -12.11
N PHE A 845 -12.44 11.32 -12.74
CA PHE A 845 -11.34 11.98 -12.07
C PHE A 845 -11.38 13.47 -12.44
N VAL A 846 -11.46 14.33 -11.43
CA VAL A 846 -11.66 15.79 -11.58
C VAL A 846 -10.58 16.64 -10.88
N GLY A 847 -9.72 16.02 -10.07
CA GLY A 847 -8.66 16.68 -9.32
C GLY A 847 -8.19 15.85 -8.12
N VAL A 848 -7.38 16.45 -7.25
CA VAL A 848 -6.99 15.93 -5.93
C VAL A 848 -7.20 17.03 -4.90
#